data_AF-A0A5E5Q7Z7-F1
#
_entry.id   AF-A0A5E5Q7Z7-F1
#
_cell.length_a   1.000
_cell.length_b   1.000
_cell.length_c   1.000
_cell.angle_alpha   90.00
_cell.angle_beta   90.00
_cell.angle_gamma   90.00
#
_symmetry.space_group_name_H-M   'P 1'
#
loop_
_entity.id
_entity.type
_entity.pdbx_description
1 polymer ?
#
loop_
_entity_poly.entity_id
_entity_poly.type
_entity_poly.pdbx_seq_one_letter_code
_entity_poly.pdbx_strand_id
1 'polypeptide(L)'
;MDGKKLSNPFSTGNGGAHFEANIQATFVTLMLSGGYAPCLPLWPIVEIKLQGKVVGYDTDDLIVFVENPVNNERRRLLGQVKNSITITTKSKLFAEVIQAAWDDFNNPDVFVKGKDVIALITGPINTTDADGVNGLLEQARHTRDAKEFITQIERANFCSDNIRNKLEAFTVQLKAANKGNDVTEKERYQFLKHFHLLGYDLAKKGSVVSSLLKSHISQFNKDIPDKIWYQIVIEVQDFNQYAGTITLETLADDLVEYFKKSETSRISPDFAKENVEGDGELGLATDWNHHPTAQKLAVANLIGSWNENNEADIKVVTQIVGDDYTNWIADLRETLQIHDRPLSYKNGLWRFKERLMSWQELGSRLFDDHLDTFKVVALEVLKVDDPSFELPGEERYAAAIHGKVLPHSDNLRKGLVESLALIGNRADSLTRCTQGKANTIAVSLVHKLFEESDWIRWGSLNSMLPTLSEASPDEFLSAVENAISASPSPFDKLFDQEDTGVFGRNYITGLLWALEGIAWEEAYLSRTAVALAEIASHDPGGNWANRPSNSLTNIFLPWMPHTLASVEKRQATLKIICDEQPEVAWKLLESLLPNPHPTTSGTHKPNWRETIPESWEKDVTNIEYWEQSRFCAELIVKQAGSDVTKLASLASNYAHLPSPASKTLRDKLLSEDCLKLSEQERMPLWDALCKLIARHRRFPEAKWSLGNDSLIQIEEVASQLAPKSLNLLSKRLFSDAYFYEVDGSQQEKQKKLFQIRKTAIEDILNEGGISQVLEFASTVSNTRIVGEVLGALDQSDFDADLLPALLDKTDQKIQSLVTAYVSRRQLMGNWQWFDGINKTDWMPKQIALLLCALPFEKNAWDKVEQLLGENEGYYWNNTNANTHKIKDGTEYALRKLLEFDRPIAAINGIYRDLSENRGINPDLACDALLAASVKSEKSFSEIDSYRVVEIIKALQKNAVTDQDKLFHIEWAYVTLFDWDSDGSPVTLENRLASDPSFFCELIQLIYRSEGEESNENPSPQQRNIATNAYNLLSTWKIVPGTQASGEFEPDAFTKWLSSTEKIVKDSGHYYVAMIQLGNVLVNAPEAPDGLWIHPVIAKTMNSKKRSSLREGYSTGIYNSRGFHAIDPEAKPERTLAEKYQQQADQVENAGYQRLATTLRSVVDRYNQKAKQIISERSSLDQNTD
;
A
#
# COMPACT_ATOMS: atom_id res chain seq x y z
N MET A 1 13.68 35.93 54.10
CA MET A 1 13.62 34.53 53.64
C MET A 1 14.36 34.46 52.34
N ASP A 2 15.43 33.67 52.27
CA ASP A 2 16.18 33.49 51.03
C ASP A 2 15.36 32.69 50.01
N GLY A 3 15.16 33.26 48.83
CA GLY A 3 14.60 32.52 47.71
C GLY A 3 15.58 31.45 47.27
N LYS A 4 15.27 30.18 47.55
CA LYS A 4 16.00 29.04 46.99
C LYS A 4 16.10 29.24 45.47
N LYS A 5 17.32 29.27 44.93
CA LYS A 5 17.55 29.23 43.48
C LYS A 5 16.85 27.98 42.94
N LEU A 6 15.85 28.18 42.09
CA LEU A 6 15.24 27.11 41.33
C LEU A 6 16.29 26.54 40.37
N SER A 7 16.61 25.25 40.53
CA SER A 7 17.41 24.50 39.56
C SER A 7 16.69 24.48 38.21
N ASN A 8 17.45 24.43 37.11
CA ASN A 8 16.83 24.35 35.79
C ASN A 8 16.10 22.98 35.62
N PRO A 9 15.07 22.88 34.75
CA PRO A 9 14.33 21.63 34.56
C PRO A 9 15.21 20.46 34.13
N PHE A 10 16.26 20.72 33.34
CA PHE A 10 17.20 19.71 32.86
C PHE A 10 17.98 19.01 33.97
N SER A 11 18.52 19.78 34.92
CA SER A 11 19.20 19.26 36.11
C SER A 11 18.24 18.66 37.14
N THR A 12 16.97 19.04 37.10
CA THR A 12 15.94 18.49 38.00
C THR A 12 15.34 17.18 37.46
N GLY A 13 15.37 16.97 36.13
CA GLY A 13 14.92 15.75 35.43
C GLY A 13 16.06 14.84 34.95
N ASN A 14 17.17 14.77 35.71
CA ASN A 14 18.32 13.88 35.46
C ASN A 14 18.98 13.95 34.06
N GLY A 15 18.84 15.07 33.33
CA GLY A 15 19.33 15.20 31.96
C GLY A 15 20.85 15.04 31.79
N GLY A 16 21.63 15.23 32.86
CA GLY A 16 23.08 14.98 32.88
C GLY A 16 23.43 13.51 32.69
N ALA A 17 22.82 12.62 33.48
CA ALA A 17 23.04 11.17 33.37
C ALA A 17 22.49 10.59 32.07
N HIS A 18 21.38 11.14 31.55
CA HIS A 18 20.88 10.77 30.22
C HIS A 18 21.86 11.15 29.10
N PHE A 19 22.53 12.31 29.19
CA PHE A 19 23.57 12.68 28.23
C PHE A 19 24.79 11.73 28.35
N GLU A 20 25.22 11.41 29.57
CA GLU A 20 26.29 10.44 29.83
C GLU A 20 26.01 9.06 29.22
N ALA A 21 24.83 8.48 29.49
CA ALA A 21 24.42 7.19 28.94
C ALA A 21 24.37 7.19 27.40
N ASN A 22 23.89 8.28 26.77
CA ASN A 22 23.89 8.41 25.31
C ASN A 22 25.31 8.46 24.72
N ILE A 23 26.27 9.07 25.44
CA ILE A 23 27.69 9.07 25.04
C ILE A 23 28.28 7.67 25.18
N GLN A 24 28.09 7.01 26.33
CA GLN A 24 28.56 5.64 26.56
C GLN A 24 28.00 4.66 25.50
N ALA A 25 26.69 4.74 25.21
CA ALA A 25 26.02 3.95 24.15
C ALA A 25 26.55 4.22 22.74
N THR A 26 27.07 5.43 22.47
CA THR A 26 27.75 5.73 21.20
C THR A 26 29.02 4.88 21.04
N PHE A 27 29.83 4.75 22.09
CA PHE A 27 31.03 3.92 22.04
C PHE A 27 30.72 2.42 22.01
N VAL A 28 29.66 1.97 22.68
CA VAL A 28 29.19 0.57 22.57
C VAL A 28 28.66 0.27 21.17
N THR A 29 27.95 1.20 20.53
CA THR A 29 27.53 1.06 19.11
C THR A 29 28.73 0.96 18.16
N LEU A 30 29.79 1.73 18.42
CA LEU A 30 31.05 1.59 17.68
C LEU A 30 31.70 0.23 17.94
N MET A 31 31.75 -0.26 19.18
CA MET A 31 32.28 -1.59 19.51
C MET A 31 31.53 -2.72 18.77
N LEU A 32 30.20 -2.73 18.85
CA LEU A 32 29.33 -3.72 18.20
C LEU A 32 29.49 -3.76 16.67
N SER A 33 29.68 -2.60 16.05
CA SER A 33 29.83 -2.48 14.59
C SER A 33 31.27 -2.63 14.08
N GLY A 34 32.24 -2.93 14.95
CA GLY A 34 33.66 -2.97 14.60
C GLY A 34 34.27 -1.60 14.24
N GLY A 35 33.64 -0.52 14.70
CA GLY A 35 34.08 0.86 14.53
C GLY A 35 35.22 1.26 15.48
N TYR A 36 35.70 2.50 15.30
CA TYR A 36 36.91 3.01 15.93
C TYR A 36 36.62 4.15 16.91
N ALA A 37 37.31 4.16 18.05
CA ALA A 37 37.22 5.26 19.00
C ALA A 37 37.90 6.55 18.47
N PRO A 38 37.30 7.75 18.63
CA PRO A 38 37.96 9.00 18.32
C PRO A 38 39.24 9.20 19.14
N CYS A 39 40.17 9.99 18.60
CA CYS A 39 41.46 10.37 19.22
C CYS A 39 42.48 9.23 19.42
N LEU A 40 42.09 7.98 19.20
CA LEU A 40 42.96 6.80 19.19
C LEU A 40 43.28 6.35 17.74
N PRO A 41 44.24 5.43 17.54
CA PRO A 41 44.44 4.77 16.25
C PRO A 41 43.18 4.02 15.79
N LEU A 42 43.10 3.73 14.49
CA LEU A 42 42.02 2.94 13.87
C LEU A 42 42.15 1.45 14.22
N TRP A 43 41.98 1.14 15.51
CA TRP A 43 41.98 -0.19 16.11
C TRP A 43 40.59 -0.45 16.72
N PRO A 44 40.05 -1.67 16.59
CA PRO A 44 38.73 -1.99 17.14
C PRO A 44 38.69 -1.75 18.66
N ILE A 45 37.54 -1.26 19.13
CA ILE A 45 37.22 -1.25 20.55
C ILE A 45 37.02 -2.70 20.99
N VAL A 46 37.66 -3.11 22.08
CA VAL A 46 37.55 -4.49 22.63
C VAL A 46 36.94 -4.54 24.03
N GLU A 47 37.00 -3.43 24.76
CA GLU A 47 36.54 -3.33 26.15
C GLU A 47 36.15 -1.87 26.44
N ILE A 48 35.00 -1.67 27.07
CA ILE A 48 34.53 -0.37 27.56
C ILE A 48 34.21 -0.52 29.04
N LYS A 49 34.64 0.42 29.87
CA LYS A 49 34.42 0.42 31.32
C LYS A 49 33.75 1.70 31.77
N LEU A 50 32.70 1.55 32.57
CA LEU A 50 31.89 2.66 33.07
C LEU A 50 32.22 2.90 34.55
N GLN A 51 32.23 4.16 35.00
CA GLN A 51 32.47 4.55 36.40
C GLN A 51 33.79 3.98 36.96
N GLY A 52 34.90 4.23 36.25
CA GLY A 52 36.22 3.64 36.48
C GLY A 52 36.88 3.91 37.85
N LYS A 53 36.32 4.79 38.67
CA LYS A 53 36.85 5.23 39.97
C LYS A 53 37.13 4.11 40.96
N VAL A 54 36.30 3.07 40.94
CA VAL A 54 36.46 1.86 41.77
C VAL A 54 37.79 1.15 41.51
N VAL A 55 38.43 1.41 40.36
CA VAL A 55 39.62 0.70 39.88
C VAL A 55 40.81 1.65 39.67
N GLY A 56 40.78 2.82 40.32
CA GLY A 56 41.93 3.72 40.45
C GLY A 56 42.06 4.83 39.40
N TYR A 57 41.05 5.04 38.54
CA TYR A 57 41.01 6.14 37.58
C TYR A 57 40.28 7.34 38.18
N ASP A 58 40.85 8.54 38.11
CA ASP A 58 40.18 9.76 38.57
C ASP A 58 39.22 10.33 37.53
N THR A 59 39.51 10.11 36.24
CA THR A 59 38.65 10.37 35.06
C THR A 59 37.79 9.14 34.79
N ASP A 60 36.58 9.13 35.32
CA ASP A 60 35.83 7.90 35.61
C ASP A 60 34.59 7.63 34.73
N ASP A 61 33.95 8.64 34.14
CA ASP A 61 32.65 8.48 33.45
C ASP A 61 32.69 7.45 32.29
N LEU A 62 33.79 7.35 31.53
CA LEU A 62 33.94 6.43 30.40
C LEU A 62 35.42 6.08 30.13
N ILE A 63 35.77 4.80 30.12
CA ILE A 63 37.11 4.32 29.71
C ILE A 63 36.96 3.37 28.53
N VAL A 64 37.71 3.63 27.46
CA VAL A 64 37.64 2.85 26.21
C VAL A 64 38.99 2.25 25.89
N PHE A 65 39.04 0.93 25.70
CA PHE A 65 40.23 0.20 25.29
C PHE A 65 40.13 -0.22 23.83
N VAL A 66 41.14 0.12 23.04
CA VAL A 66 41.32 -0.39 21.67
C VAL A 66 42.53 -1.29 21.61
N GLU A 67 42.48 -2.33 20.77
CA GLU A 67 43.56 -3.31 20.63
C GLU A 67 43.94 -3.51 19.16
N ASN A 68 45.25 -3.46 18.87
CA ASN A 68 45.77 -3.69 17.53
C ASN A 68 45.69 -5.19 17.16
N PRO A 69 44.94 -5.59 16.11
CA PRO A 69 44.72 -7.00 15.77
C PRO A 69 45.98 -7.73 15.24
N VAL A 70 47.10 -7.03 15.02
CA VAL A 70 48.35 -7.62 14.50
C VAL A 70 49.38 -7.91 15.60
N ASN A 71 49.41 -7.11 16.67
CA ASN A 71 50.44 -7.19 17.71
C ASN A 71 49.89 -7.10 19.15
N ASN A 72 48.57 -7.07 19.32
CA ASN A 72 47.84 -6.98 20.58
C ASN A 72 48.24 -5.78 21.46
N GLU A 73 48.78 -4.72 20.86
CA GLU A 73 49.05 -3.46 21.58
C GLU A 73 47.73 -2.79 21.95
N ARG A 74 47.50 -2.59 23.25
CA ARG A 74 46.35 -1.84 23.77
C ARG A 74 46.65 -0.35 23.95
N ARG A 75 45.63 0.49 23.75
CA ARG A 75 45.60 1.92 24.10
C ARG A 75 44.27 2.30 24.74
N ARG A 76 44.29 3.36 25.54
CA ARG A 76 43.18 3.81 26.38
C ARG A 76 42.76 5.24 26.06
N LEU A 77 41.45 5.48 26.06
CA LEU A 77 40.86 6.81 26.17
C LEU A 77 40.18 6.92 27.53
N LEU A 78 40.57 7.92 28.33
CA LEU A 78 39.93 8.27 29.59
C LEU A 78 38.98 9.45 29.34
N GLY A 79 37.68 9.22 29.45
CA GLY A 79 36.63 10.17 29.09
C GLY A 79 35.89 10.73 30.30
N GLN A 80 35.91 12.06 30.48
CA GLN A 80 34.98 12.73 31.38
C GLN A 80 33.84 13.33 30.56
N VAL A 81 32.60 12.99 30.89
CA VAL A 81 31.39 13.46 30.21
C VAL A 81 30.70 14.54 31.05
N LYS A 82 30.52 15.74 30.49
CA LYS A 82 29.80 16.85 31.12
C LYS A 82 28.97 17.60 30.08
N ASN A 83 27.64 17.51 30.14
CA ASN A 83 26.71 18.07 29.14
C ASN A 83 26.95 19.57 28.81
N SER A 84 27.42 20.37 29.76
CA SER A 84 27.87 21.73 29.49
C SER A 84 28.96 22.14 30.48
N ILE A 85 30.04 22.75 29.98
CA ILE A 85 31.18 23.19 30.77
C ILE A 85 31.78 24.48 30.18
N THR A 86 32.10 25.45 31.03
CA THR A 86 32.73 26.72 30.59
C THR A 86 34.22 26.69 30.90
N ILE A 87 35.06 26.85 29.88
CA ILE A 87 36.52 26.73 30.01
C ILE A 87 37.12 28.12 30.29
N THR A 88 37.30 28.43 31.59
CA THR A 88 37.84 29.71 32.10
C THR A 88 38.62 29.52 33.41
N THR A 89 39.42 30.52 33.78
CA THR A 89 40.19 30.58 35.04
C THR A 89 39.33 30.53 36.32
N LYS A 90 38.02 30.82 36.23
CA LYS A 90 37.09 30.87 37.39
C LYS A 90 36.11 29.69 37.46
N SER A 91 36.17 28.77 36.50
CA SER A 91 35.22 27.66 36.40
C SER A 91 35.59 26.52 37.34
N LYS A 92 34.79 26.31 38.40
CA LYS A 92 35.00 25.22 39.37
C LYS A 92 34.89 23.83 38.71
N LEU A 93 33.87 23.63 37.88
CA LEU A 93 33.67 22.36 37.17
C LEU A 93 34.87 22.05 36.24
N PHE A 94 35.45 23.06 35.60
CA PHE A 94 36.66 22.87 34.79
C PHE A 94 37.90 22.61 35.65
N ALA A 95 38.01 23.20 36.84
CA ALA A 95 39.06 22.87 37.80
C ALA A 95 38.98 21.40 38.27
N GLU A 96 37.78 20.89 38.54
CA GLU A 96 37.52 19.49 38.92
C GLU A 96 37.92 18.52 37.79
N VAL A 97 37.52 18.79 36.54
CA VAL A 97 37.93 17.98 35.37
C VAL A 97 39.45 18.01 35.15
N ILE A 98 40.09 19.17 35.29
CA ILE A 98 41.54 19.30 35.09
C ILE A 98 42.32 18.66 36.25
N GLN A 99 41.78 18.64 37.48
CA GLN A 99 42.36 17.89 38.59
C GLN A 99 42.39 16.39 38.27
N ALA A 100 41.23 15.79 37.97
CA ALA A 100 41.13 14.37 37.65
C ALA A 100 42.04 13.96 36.48
N ALA A 101 41.98 14.72 35.38
CA ALA A 101 42.83 14.49 34.22
C ALA A 101 44.33 14.66 34.53
N TRP A 102 44.71 15.57 35.42
CA TRP A 102 46.11 15.80 35.80
C TRP A 102 46.66 14.71 36.73
N ASP A 103 45.83 14.19 37.62
CA ASP A 103 46.19 13.10 38.52
C ASP A 103 46.36 11.80 37.73
N ASP A 104 45.41 11.44 36.86
CA ASP A 104 45.56 10.30 35.92
C ASP A 104 46.78 10.47 35.00
N PHE A 105 46.95 11.64 34.37
CA PHE A 105 48.07 11.89 33.46
C PHE A 105 49.43 11.67 34.13
N ASN A 106 49.53 11.83 35.45
CA ASN A 106 50.78 11.61 36.19
C ASN A 106 50.85 10.27 36.93
N ASN A 107 49.81 9.44 36.84
CA ASN A 107 49.76 8.09 37.40
C ASN A 107 50.12 7.04 36.31
N PRO A 108 51.30 6.40 36.39
CA PRO A 108 51.79 5.48 35.35
C PRO A 108 51.03 4.15 35.29
N ASP A 109 50.26 3.79 36.33
CA ASP A 109 49.51 2.54 36.37
C ASP A 109 48.22 2.63 35.51
N VAL A 110 47.65 3.84 35.41
CA VAL A 110 46.42 4.11 34.65
C VAL A 110 46.67 4.74 33.27
N PHE A 111 47.75 5.54 33.10
CA PHE A 111 47.96 6.34 31.89
C PHE A 111 49.38 6.23 31.29
N VAL A 112 49.47 5.80 30.02
CA VAL A 112 50.74 5.71 29.28
C VAL A 112 50.94 6.90 28.34
N LYS A 113 51.78 7.85 28.78
CA LYS A 113 52.19 9.03 27.98
C LYS A 113 52.74 8.62 26.61
N GLY A 114 52.21 9.22 25.55
CA GLY A 114 52.53 8.94 24.14
C GLY A 114 51.67 7.86 23.49
N LYS A 115 50.80 7.17 24.25
CA LYS A 115 49.92 6.11 23.74
C LYS A 115 48.45 6.37 24.05
N ASP A 116 48.15 6.69 25.30
CA ASP A 116 46.80 6.92 25.81
C ASP A 116 46.40 8.40 25.68
N VAL A 117 45.10 8.67 25.75
CA VAL A 117 44.53 10.02 25.63
C VAL A 117 43.48 10.29 26.72
N ILE A 118 43.31 11.55 27.09
CA ILE A 118 42.25 12.01 28.00
C ILE A 118 41.29 12.88 27.18
N ALA A 119 39.98 12.68 27.29
CA ALA A 119 38.97 13.41 26.53
C ALA A 119 37.91 14.01 27.45
N LEU A 120 37.74 15.33 27.36
CA LEU A 120 36.56 16.02 27.89
C LEU A 120 35.45 15.98 26.83
N ILE A 121 34.38 15.26 27.12
CA ILE A 121 33.22 15.07 26.25
C ILE A 121 32.08 15.95 26.73
N THR A 122 31.53 16.81 25.85
CA THR A 122 30.52 17.82 26.20
C THR A 122 29.44 17.95 25.14
N GLY A 123 28.29 18.50 25.55
CA GLY A 123 27.25 18.99 24.66
C GLY A 123 27.77 20.11 23.73
N PRO A 124 26.92 20.62 22.81
CA PRO A 124 27.30 21.63 21.83
C PRO A 124 28.00 22.86 22.46
N ILE A 125 29.26 23.05 22.10
CA ILE A 125 30.11 24.12 22.62
C ILE A 125 29.82 25.40 21.82
N ASN A 126 29.86 26.57 22.47
CA ASN A 126 29.78 27.83 21.75
C ASN A 126 31.00 27.99 20.81
N THR A 127 30.81 28.61 19.65
CA THR A 127 31.82 28.67 18.58
C THR A 127 33.14 29.26 19.05
N THR A 128 33.08 30.29 19.91
CA THR A 128 34.26 30.92 20.51
C THR A 128 35.06 29.94 21.38
N ASP A 129 34.43 29.21 22.28
CA ASP A 129 35.14 28.26 23.15
C ASP A 129 35.66 27.04 22.37
N ALA A 130 34.92 26.56 21.37
CA ALA A 130 35.33 25.46 20.50
C ALA A 130 36.60 25.80 19.70
N ASP A 131 36.59 26.92 18.96
CA ASP A 131 37.72 27.34 18.13
C ASP A 131 38.96 27.67 18.99
N GLY A 132 38.74 28.28 20.16
CA GLY A 132 39.81 28.66 21.08
C GLY A 132 40.52 27.47 21.73
N VAL A 133 39.78 26.42 22.12
CA VAL A 133 40.36 25.24 22.77
C VAL A 133 40.85 24.21 21.76
N ASN A 134 40.10 23.92 20.69
CA ASN A 134 40.58 22.99 19.66
C ASN A 134 41.81 23.56 18.95
N GLY A 135 41.83 24.87 18.65
CA GLY A 135 43.01 25.53 18.10
C GLY A 135 44.25 25.43 19.01
N LEU A 136 44.08 25.53 20.33
CA LEU A 136 45.15 25.36 21.31
C LEU A 136 45.72 23.92 21.31
N LEU A 137 44.82 22.93 21.37
CA LEU A 137 45.20 21.52 21.51
C LEU A 137 45.81 20.98 20.21
N GLU A 138 45.28 21.37 19.04
CA GLU A 138 45.85 20.99 17.74
C GLU A 138 47.23 21.62 17.50
N GLN A 139 47.47 22.87 17.93
CA GLN A 139 48.80 23.47 17.91
C GLN A 139 49.79 22.67 18.81
N ALA A 140 49.34 22.18 19.96
CA ALA A 140 50.17 21.36 20.86
C ALA A 140 50.52 19.99 20.26
N ARG A 141 49.67 19.44 19.36
CA ARG A 141 49.94 18.17 18.67
C ARG A 141 50.95 18.32 17.53
N HIS A 142 50.82 19.39 16.76
CA HIS A 142 51.54 19.60 15.49
C HIS A 142 52.88 20.34 15.60
N THR A 143 53.20 20.92 16.76
CA THR A 143 54.52 21.50 17.01
C THR A 143 55.55 20.42 17.40
N ARG A 144 56.84 20.68 17.19
CA ARG A 144 57.92 19.75 17.50
C ARG A 144 58.17 19.67 19.01
N ASP A 145 58.20 20.82 19.67
CA ASP A 145 58.56 20.96 21.08
C ASP A 145 57.86 22.14 21.76
N ALA A 146 57.92 22.17 23.10
CA ALA A 146 57.25 23.18 23.91
C ALA A 146 57.72 24.61 23.60
N LYS A 147 58.97 24.79 23.16
CA LYS A 147 59.52 26.12 22.84
C LYS A 147 58.91 26.64 21.54
N GLU A 148 58.77 25.78 20.53
CA GLU A 148 58.05 26.11 19.30
C GLU A 148 56.57 26.45 19.58
N PHE A 149 55.89 25.63 20.39
CA PHE A 149 54.50 25.85 20.80
C PHE A 149 54.26 27.23 21.43
N ILE A 150 55.04 27.58 22.46
CA ILE A 150 54.92 28.89 23.13
C ILE A 150 55.28 30.03 22.17
N THR A 151 56.34 29.88 21.36
CA THR A 151 56.72 30.89 20.35
C THR A 151 55.60 31.17 19.34
N GLN A 152 54.82 30.16 18.94
CA GLN A 152 53.69 30.34 18.02
C GLN A 152 52.50 31.07 18.70
N ILE A 153 52.20 30.76 19.96
CA ILE A 153 51.08 31.36 20.70
C ILE A 153 51.36 32.83 21.09
N GLU A 154 52.58 33.13 21.52
CA GLU A 154 53.00 34.48 21.90
C GLU A 154 53.12 35.44 20.70
N ARG A 155 53.29 34.91 19.48
CA ARG A 155 53.47 35.72 18.27
C ARG A 155 52.19 36.47 17.90
N ALA A 156 52.23 37.79 18.04
CA ALA A 156 51.14 38.68 17.63
C ALA A 156 50.71 38.43 16.18
N ASN A 157 49.39 38.51 15.95
CA ASN A 157 48.71 38.22 14.67
C ASN A 157 48.86 36.78 14.11
N PHE A 158 49.64 35.89 14.74
CA PHE A 158 49.71 34.47 14.35
C PHE A 158 48.69 33.62 15.11
N CYS A 159 48.52 33.88 16.41
CA CYS A 159 47.55 33.22 17.27
C CYS A 159 46.53 34.25 17.82
N SER A 160 45.28 33.84 18.03
CA SER A 160 44.21 34.73 18.48
C SER A 160 44.22 34.93 19.99
N ASP A 161 43.72 36.07 20.48
CA ASP A 161 43.62 36.34 21.92
C ASP A 161 42.72 35.32 22.63
N ASN A 162 41.76 34.76 21.91
CA ASN A 162 40.92 33.67 22.41
C ASN A 162 41.76 32.42 22.77
N ILE A 163 42.65 31.98 21.89
CA ILE A 163 43.56 30.83 22.17
C ILE A 163 44.49 31.15 23.35
N ARG A 164 45.00 32.39 23.46
CA ARG A 164 45.81 32.83 24.62
C ARG A 164 45.02 32.75 25.93
N ASN A 165 43.79 33.25 25.94
CA ASN A 165 42.88 33.18 27.10
C ASN A 165 42.56 31.72 27.49
N LYS A 166 42.50 30.78 26.53
CA LYS A 166 42.36 29.35 26.82
C LYS A 166 43.64 28.75 27.41
N LEU A 167 44.82 29.09 26.88
CA LEU A 167 46.09 28.64 27.48
C LEU A 167 46.23 29.16 28.92
N GLU A 168 45.82 30.41 29.20
CA GLU A 168 45.78 30.95 30.56
C GLU A 168 44.82 30.16 31.46
N ALA A 169 43.61 29.85 30.98
CA ALA A 169 42.64 29.03 31.72
C ALA A 169 43.21 27.64 32.09
N PHE A 170 43.81 26.92 31.14
CA PHE A 170 44.50 25.66 31.42
C PHE A 170 45.68 25.85 32.38
N THR A 171 46.48 26.91 32.23
CA THR A 171 47.64 27.17 33.10
C THR A 171 47.22 27.41 34.56
N VAL A 172 46.15 28.17 34.79
CA VAL A 172 45.63 28.43 36.15
C VAL A 172 45.06 27.16 36.78
N GLN A 173 44.27 26.36 36.05
CA GLN A 173 43.71 25.12 36.63
C GLN A 173 44.78 24.04 36.82
N LEU A 174 45.76 23.91 35.91
CA LEU A 174 46.89 22.99 36.09
C LEU A 174 47.77 23.38 37.28
N LYS A 175 47.97 24.68 37.54
CA LYS A 175 48.64 25.14 38.77
C LYS A 175 47.87 24.77 40.02
N ALA A 176 46.54 24.91 40.01
CA ALA A 176 45.70 24.47 41.13
C ALA A 176 45.80 22.95 41.33
N ALA A 177 45.68 22.17 40.26
CA ALA A 177 45.80 20.71 40.28
C ALA A 177 47.17 20.22 40.79
N ASN A 178 48.25 20.92 40.41
CA ASN A 178 49.61 20.68 40.87
C ASN A 178 49.90 21.25 42.27
N LYS A 179 48.91 21.22 43.17
CA LYS A 179 48.99 21.64 44.59
C LYS A 179 49.46 23.10 44.76
N GLY A 180 49.13 23.97 43.81
CA GLY A 180 49.51 25.38 43.79
C GLY A 180 50.88 25.68 43.15
N ASN A 181 51.64 24.66 42.73
CA ASN A 181 52.96 24.84 42.11
C ASN A 181 52.84 25.08 40.60
N ASP A 182 53.65 26.00 40.07
CA ASP A 182 53.70 26.24 38.62
C ASP A 182 54.15 24.99 37.86
N VAL A 183 53.35 24.56 36.89
CA VAL A 183 53.66 23.43 36.00
C VAL A 183 54.64 23.91 34.92
N THR A 184 55.70 23.15 34.63
CA THR A 184 56.69 23.58 33.65
C THR A 184 56.09 23.64 32.24
N GLU A 185 56.65 24.50 31.37
CA GLU A 185 56.17 24.63 30.00
C GLU A 185 56.16 23.28 29.24
N LYS A 186 57.16 22.43 29.52
CA LYS A 186 57.29 21.09 28.95
C LYS A 186 56.17 20.16 29.42
N GLU A 187 55.84 20.16 30.71
CA GLU A 187 54.76 19.33 31.25
C GLU A 187 53.39 19.80 30.80
N ARG A 188 53.13 21.12 30.81
CA ARG A 188 51.91 21.73 30.28
C ARG A 188 51.72 21.39 28.80
N TYR A 189 52.78 21.53 28.00
CA TYR A 189 52.78 21.13 26.58
C TYR A 189 52.46 19.65 26.39
N GLN A 190 53.10 18.77 27.17
CA GLN A 190 52.82 17.33 27.11
C GLN A 190 51.38 17.01 27.53
N PHE A 191 50.83 17.62 28.57
CA PHE A 191 49.43 17.43 28.96
C PHE A 191 48.46 17.86 27.84
N LEU A 192 48.62 19.08 27.30
CA LEU A 192 47.77 19.60 26.22
C LEU A 192 47.83 18.73 24.95
N LYS A 193 48.95 18.06 24.67
CA LYS A 193 49.07 17.12 23.54
C LYS A 193 48.19 15.86 23.69
N HIS A 194 47.95 15.41 24.92
CA HIS A 194 47.15 14.21 25.23
C HIS A 194 45.70 14.51 25.66
N PHE A 195 45.37 15.79 25.91
CA PHE A 195 44.03 16.22 26.32
C PHE A 195 43.19 16.61 25.10
N HIS A 196 42.03 15.99 24.90
CA HIS A 196 41.11 16.21 23.80
C HIS A 196 39.79 16.83 24.28
N LEU A 197 39.11 17.54 23.38
CA LEU A 197 37.80 18.11 23.61
C LEU A 197 36.85 17.59 22.52
N LEU A 198 35.81 16.86 22.91
CA LEU A 198 34.86 16.23 22.00
C LEU A 198 33.46 16.82 22.20
N GLY A 199 32.86 17.30 21.11
CA GLY A 199 31.50 17.84 21.10
C GLY A 199 30.51 16.85 20.51
N TYR A 200 29.44 16.54 21.26
CA TYR A 200 28.35 15.66 20.83
C TYR A 200 27.00 16.34 21.04
N ASP A 201 26.07 16.22 20.09
CA ASP A 201 24.76 16.90 20.15
C ASP A 201 23.62 16.03 20.72
N LEU A 202 23.95 14.89 21.35
CA LEU A 202 23.04 13.88 21.91
C LEU A 202 22.18 14.30 23.12
N ALA A 203 22.15 15.59 23.47
CA ALA A 203 21.33 16.15 24.54
C ALA A 203 19.89 16.51 24.12
N LYS A 204 19.56 16.35 22.83
CA LYS A 204 18.25 16.69 22.25
C LYS A 204 17.75 15.56 21.33
N LYS A 205 16.42 15.35 21.28
CA LYS A 205 15.79 14.48 20.28
C LYS A 205 16.06 15.04 18.88
N GLY A 206 16.39 14.17 17.91
CA GLY A 206 16.66 14.55 16.51
C GLY A 206 18.03 15.17 16.24
N SER A 207 19.03 14.88 17.07
CA SER A 207 20.41 15.35 16.90
C SER A 207 21.13 14.70 15.70
N VAL A 208 22.11 15.40 15.12
CA VAL A 208 22.87 14.93 13.94
C VAL A 208 23.61 13.64 14.26
N VAL A 209 24.27 13.54 15.42
CA VAL A 209 24.98 12.32 15.80
C VAL A 209 24.02 11.16 16.05
N SER A 210 22.81 11.39 16.60
CA SER A 210 21.82 10.31 16.75
C SER A 210 21.33 9.80 15.40
N SER A 211 21.06 10.69 14.44
CA SER A 211 20.68 10.32 13.07
C SER A 211 21.79 9.55 12.35
N LEU A 212 23.05 9.94 12.53
CA LEU A 212 24.20 9.21 11.97
C LEU A 212 24.37 7.83 12.61
N LEU A 213 24.22 7.71 13.93
CA LEU A 213 24.31 6.42 14.62
C LEU A 213 23.19 5.46 14.21
N LYS A 214 21.96 5.95 14.10
CA LYS A 214 20.82 5.15 13.58
C LYS A 214 21.02 4.74 12.13
N SER A 215 21.57 5.64 11.29
CA SER A 215 21.92 5.31 9.89
C SER A 215 23.07 4.30 9.78
N HIS A 216 23.97 4.29 10.77
CA HIS A 216 25.07 3.32 10.88
C HIS A 216 24.55 1.95 11.32
N ILE A 217 23.67 1.91 12.34
CA ILE A 217 22.95 0.70 12.76
C ILE A 217 22.15 0.12 11.59
N SER A 218 21.49 0.97 10.79
CA SER A 218 20.71 0.52 9.62
C SER A 218 21.54 -0.10 8.49
N GLN A 219 22.87 -0.04 8.53
CA GLN A 219 23.73 -0.81 7.61
C GLN A 219 23.78 -2.30 7.97
N PHE A 220 23.48 -2.66 9.22
CA PHE A 220 23.49 -4.03 9.72
C PHE A 220 22.07 -4.58 9.91
N ASN A 221 21.15 -3.77 10.47
CA ASN A 221 19.73 -4.13 10.60
C ASN A 221 18.82 -2.98 10.17
N LYS A 222 18.12 -3.15 9.04
CA LYS A 222 17.33 -2.08 8.40
C LYS A 222 15.97 -1.83 9.04
N ASP A 223 15.42 -2.80 9.76
CA ASP A 223 14.00 -2.82 10.10
C ASP A 223 13.69 -2.04 11.39
N ILE A 224 14.62 -2.01 12.35
CA ILE A 224 14.40 -1.43 13.69
C ILE A 224 15.61 -0.67 14.29
N PRO A 225 16.36 0.17 13.54
CA PRO A 225 17.55 0.85 14.05
C PRO A 225 17.30 1.71 15.31
N ASP A 226 16.09 2.28 15.45
CA ASP A 226 15.67 3.01 16.65
C ASP A 226 15.52 2.14 17.90
N LYS A 227 15.00 0.92 17.75
CA LYS A 227 14.86 -0.03 18.88
C LYS A 227 16.22 -0.54 19.31
N ILE A 228 17.09 -0.86 18.36
CA ILE A 228 18.46 -1.33 18.62
C ILE A 228 19.24 -0.24 19.36
N TRP A 229 19.18 1.02 18.90
CA TRP A 229 19.77 2.15 19.62
C TRP A 229 19.25 2.27 21.05
N TYR A 230 17.93 2.14 21.27
CA TYR A 230 17.34 2.20 22.61
C TYR A 230 17.77 1.02 23.50
N GLN A 231 17.88 -0.19 22.95
CA GLN A 231 18.36 -1.37 23.64
C GLN A 231 19.82 -1.22 24.08
N ILE A 232 20.69 -0.67 23.21
CA ILE A 232 22.08 -0.32 23.57
C ILE A 232 22.13 0.70 24.72
N VAL A 233 21.23 1.69 24.74
CA VAL A 233 21.15 2.69 25.82
C VAL A 233 20.66 2.08 27.13
N ILE A 234 19.69 1.16 27.12
CA ILE A 234 19.26 0.42 28.32
C ILE A 234 20.41 -0.42 28.86
N GLU A 235 21.03 -1.24 28.00
CA GLU A 235 22.15 -2.11 28.39
C GLU A 235 23.26 -1.30 29.06
N VAL A 236 23.62 -0.16 28.47
CA VAL A 236 24.59 0.78 29.06
C VAL A 236 24.14 1.35 30.40
N GLN A 237 22.85 1.68 30.58
CA GLN A 237 22.33 2.16 31.87
C GLN A 237 22.42 1.08 32.96
N ASP A 238 22.08 -0.16 32.62
CA ASP A 238 22.18 -1.30 33.52
C ASP A 238 23.65 -1.57 33.92
N PHE A 239 24.58 -1.60 32.95
CA PHE A 239 26.01 -1.71 33.25
C PHE A 239 26.56 -0.51 34.06
N ASN A 240 26.07 0.72 33.82
CA ASN A 240 26.49 1.91 34.55
C ASN A 240 26.02 1.84 36.02
N GLN A 241 24.82 1.32 36.30
CA GLN A 241 24.31 1.11 37.67
C GLN A 241 25.24 0.22 38.53
N TYR A 242 25.97 -0.72 37.91
CA TYR A 242 26.88 -1.64 38.61
C TYR A 242 28.38 -1.32 38.40
N ALA A 243 28.73 -0.19 37.78
CA ALA A 243 30.11 0.15 37.38
C ALA A 243 30.81 -0.96 36.58
N GLY A 244 30.06 -1.57 35.65
CA GLY A 244 30.46 -2.76 34.92
C GLY A 244 31.44 -2.52 33.77
N THR A 245 32.05 -3.62 33.31
CA THR A 245 32.85 -3.69 32.08
C THR A 245 32.05 -4.36 30.96
N ILE A 246 31.96 -3.69 29.82
CA ILE A 246 31.28 -4.14 28.61
C ILE A 246 32.32 -4.70 27.62
N THR A 247 32.06 -5.92 27.13
CA THR A 247 32.79 -6.62 26.06
C THR A 247 31.77 -7.32 25.16
N LEU A 248 32.19 -7.86 24.00
CA LEU A 248 31.27 -8.62 23.13
C LEU A 248 30.72 -9.89 23.80
N GLU A 249 31.41 -10.44 24.79
CA GLU A 249 31.00 -11.65 25.53
C GLU A 249 29.99 -11.35 26.65
N THR A 250 29.97 -10.12 27.18
CA THR A 250 29.08 -9.73 28.29
C THR A 250 27.76 -9.11 27.84
N LEU A 251 27.63 -8.77 26.55
CA LEU A 251 26.38 -8.26 25.96
C LEU A 251 25.40 -9.39 25.59
N ALA A 252 24.11 -9.05 25.47
CA ALA A 252 23.09 -9.97 24.97
C ALA A 252 23.39 -10.45 23.53
N ASP A 253 23.16 -11.74 23.23
CA ASP A 253 23.46 -12.30 21.89
C ASP A 253 22.63 -11.63 20.81
N ASP A 254 21.34 -11.36 21.07
CA ASP A 254 20.44 -10.63 20.17
C ASP A 254 21.03 -9.26 19.76
N LEU A 255 21.66 -8.57 20.72
CA LEU A 255 22.28 -7.26 20.51
C LEU A 255 23.52 -7.36 19.62
N VAL A 256 24.33 -8.41 19.78
CA VAL A 256 25.50 -8.70 18.94
C VAL A 256 25.08 -9.18 17.55
N GLU A 257 24.00 -9.97 17.47
CA GLU A 257 23.43 -10.52 16.24
C GLU A 257 22.91 -9.43 15.30
N TYR A 258 22.31 -8.35 15.82
CA TYR A 258 21.92 -7.19 15.02
C TYR A 258 23.07 -6.51 14.26
N PHE A 259 24.33 -6.75 14.67
CA PHE A 259 25.53 -6.22 14.01
C PHE A 259 26.34 -7.29 13.25
N LYS A 260 25.87 -8.54 13.20
CA LYS A 260 26.43 -9.54 12.27
C LYS A 260 26.13 -9.11 10.85
N LYS A 261 27.19 -8.85 10.09
CA LYS A 261 27.10 -8.50 8.67
C LYS A 261 26.60 -9.73 7.90
N SER A 262 25.47 -9.61 7.19
CA SER A 262 25.00 -10.70 6.33
C SER A 262 26.09 -11.08 5.34
N GLU A 263 26.51 -12.34 5.35
CA GLU A 263 27.51 -12.83 4.40
C GLU A 263 26.92 -12.77 2.99
N THR A 264 27.48 -11.90 2.14
CA THR A 264 27.27 -12.03 0.70
C THR A 264 28.06 -13.23 0.23
N SER A 265 27.39 -14.37 0.11
CA SER A 265 27.94 -15.60 -0.46
C SER A 265 28.56 -15.30 -1.82
N ARG A 266 29.89 -15.29 -1.87
CA ARG A 266 30.66 -15.52 -3.08
C ARG A 266 31.24 -16.90 -2.96
N ILE A 267 31.05 -17.71 -4.00
CA ILE A 267 31.66 -19.04 -4.12
C ILE A 267 33.15 -18.90 -3.81
N SER A 268 33.63 -19.63 -2.80
CA SER A 268 35.05 -19.59 -2.44
C SER A 268 35.91 -20.16 -3.58
N PRO A 269 37.13 -19.66 -3.82
CA PRO A 269 38.10 -20.32 -4.70
C PRO A 269 38.42 -21.78 -4.31
N ASP A 270 38.05 -22.20 -3.10
CA ASP A 270 38.28 -23.54 -2.57
C ASP A 270 37.45 -24.64 -3.26
N PHE A 271 36.38 -24.30 -3.98
CA PHE A 271 35.60 -25.26 -4.79
C PHE A 271 36.35 -25.80 -6.03
N ALA A 272 37.63 -25.47 -6.20
CA ALA A 272 38.48 -25.91 -7.31
C ALA A 272 39.52 -26.98 -6.95
N LYS A 273 39.44 -27.62 -5.78
CA LYS A 273 40.30 -28.77 -5.40
C LYS A 273 39.51 -29.86 -4.71
N GLU A 274 39.80 -31.11 -5.08
CA GLU A 274 39.36 -32.29 -4.33
C GLU A 274 39.83 -32.19 -2.88
N ASN A 275 38.90 -32.42 -1.94
CA ASN A 275 39.24 -32.53 -0.53
C ASN A 275 40.13 -33.75 -0.32
N VAL A 276 41.41 -33.50 -0.04
CA VAL A 276 42.28 -34.51 0.59
C VAL A 276 41.87 -34.60 2.05
N GLU A 277 41.63 -35.82 2.53
CA GLU A 277 41.32 -36.13 3.91
C GLU A 277 42.33 -35.48 4.86
N GLY A 278 41.84 -34.64 5.77
CA GLY A 278 42.59 -34.09 6.88
C GLY A 278 41.90 -34.49 8.17
N ASP A 279 42.57 -35.32 8.99
CA ASP A 279 42.05 -35.83 10.25
C ASP A 279 41.70 -34.70 11.24
N GLY A 280 40.44 -34.31 11.25
CA GLY A 280 39.77 -33.67 12.39
C GLY A 280 38.69 -34.63 12.89
N GLU A 281 38.72 -34.98 14.17
CA GLU A 281 37.73 -35.87 14.79
C GLU A 281 36.32 -35.25 14.74
N LEU A 282 35.59 -35.51 13.66
CA LEU A 282 34.14 -35.35 13.62
C LEU A 282 33.54 -36.37 14.58
N GLY A 283 32.97 -35.87 15.69
CA GLY A 283 32.12 -36.66 16.55
C GLY A 283 31.00 -37.30 15.72
N LEU A 284 30.67 -38.56 16.03
CA LEU A 284 29.50 -39.22 15.46
C LEU A 284 28.26 -38.38 15.80
N ALA A 285 27.54 -37.91 14.79
CA ALA A 285 26.29 -37.20 14.98
C ALA A 285 25.32 -38.05 15.83
N THR A 286 24.68 -37.42 16.82
CA THR A 286 23.76 -38.09 17.71
C THR A 286 22.45 -38.36 16.97
N ASP A 287 21.98 -39.61 16.98
CA ASP A 287 20.63 -39.95 16.54
C ASP A 287 19.64 -39.50 17.64
N TRP A 288 19.06 -38.31 17.46
CA TRP A 288 18.15 -37.72 18.44
C TRP A 288 16.79 -38.40 18.44
N ASN A 289 16.40 -39.07 17.36
CA ASN A 289 15.19 -39.89 17.32
C ASN A 289 15.30 -41.16 18.18
N HIS A 290 16.50 -41.74 18.35
CA HIS A 290 16.74 -42.88 19.23
C HIS A 290 17.28 -42.51 20.62
N HIS A 291 17.60 -41.23 20.86
CA HIS A 291 18.04 -40.74 22.17
C HIS A 291 16.95 -40.94 23.26
N PRO A 292 17.29 -41.23 24.53
CA PRO A 292 16.30 -41.43 25.59
C PRO A 292 15.32 -40.27 25.81
N THR A 293 15.71 -39.04 25.43
CA THR A 293 14.86 -37.84 25.53
C THR A 293 14.10 -37.51 24.25
N ALA A 294 14.12 -38.36 23.21
CA ALA A 294 13.52 -38.11 21.89
C ALA A 294 12.06 -37.60 21.95
N GLN A 295 11.21 -38.21 22.78
CA GLN A 295 9.82 -37.76 22.96
C GLN A 295 9.75 -36.35 23.57
N LYS A 296 10.55 -36.07 24.61
CA LYS A 296 10.59 -34.75 25.25
C LYS A 296 11.13 -33.69 24.29
N LEU A 297 12.13 -34.02 23.48
CA LEU A 297 12.64 -33.16 22.40
C LEU A 297 11.62 -32.92 21.29
N ALA A 298 10.83 -33.93 20.90
CA ALA A 298 9.77 -33.75 19.91
C ALA A 298 8.71 -32.74 20.38
N VAL A 299 8.26 -32.86 21.64
CA VAL A 299 7.32 -31.90 22.23
C VAL A 299 7.96 -30.53 22.45
N ALA A 300 9.24 -30.47 22.83
CA ALA A 300 9.97 -29.22 22.92
C ALA A 300 10.08 -28.53 21.55
N ASN A 301 10.26 -29.28 20.46
CA ASN A 301 10.24 -28.74 19.09
C ASN A 301 8.82 -28.39 18.60
N LEU A 302 7.76 -28.93 19.21
CA LEU A 302 6.37 -28.47 18.99
C LEU A 302 6.06 -27.15 19.70
N ILE A 303 6.86 -26.76 20.70
CA ILE A 303 6.81 -25.45 21.37
C ILE A 303 7.77 -24.46 20.69
N GLY A 304 8.96 -24.91 20.31
CA GLY A 304 9.97 -24.16 19.57
C GLY A 304 10.86 -23.26 20.43
N SER A 305 10.27 -22.38 21.23
CA SER A 305 10.98 -21.47 22.13
C SER A 305 10.07 -20.99 23.28
N TRP A 306 10.64 -20.66 24.44
CA TRP A 306 9.93 -20.09 25.59
C TRP A 306 10.91 -19.43 26.57
N ASN A 307 10.42 -18.54 27.44
CA ASN A 307 11.20 -17.91 28.50
C ASN A 307 10.84 -18.52 29.88
N GLU A 308 11.77 -19.25 30.51
CA GLU A 308 11.53 -19.85 31.83
C GLU A 308 11.47 -18.85 33.00
N ASN A 309 11.79 -17.57 32.76
CA ASN A 309 11.55 -16.49 33.72
C ASN A 309 10.11 -15.92 33.63
N ASN A 310 9.28 -16.39 32.68
CA ASN A 310 7.88 -15.98 32.55
C ASN A 310 6.93 -17.09 33.03
N GLU A 311 6.18 -16.84 34.10
CA GLU A 311 5.21 -17.80 34.64
C GLU A 311 4.08 -18.17 33.65
N ALA A 312 3.71 -17.26 32.74
CA ALA A 312 2.70 -17.55 31.71
C ALA A 312 3.25 -18.52 30.65
N ASP A 313 4.51 -18.33 30.25
CA ASP A 313 5.19 -19.26 29.34
C ASP A 313 5.31 -20.66 29.97
N ILE A 314 5.70 -20.75 31.25
CA ILE A 314 5.80 -22.04 31.96
C ILE A 314 4.45 -22.77 32.00
N LYS A 315 3.33 -22.06 32.23
CA LYS A 315 1.98 -22.65 32.22
C LYS A 315 1.64 -23.26 30.86
N VAL A 316 1.92 -22.52 29.78
CA VAL A 316 1.73 -22.99 28.40
C VAL A 316 2.57 -24.23 28.10
N VAL A 317 3.87 -24.22 28.47
CA VAL A 317 4.77 -25.37 28.31
C VAL A 317 4.23 -26.58 29.07
N THR A 318 3.88 -26.41 30.35
CA THR A 318 3.33 -27.47 31.22
C THR A 318 2.07 -28.09 30.60
N GLN A 319 1.19 -27.27 30.00
CA GLN A 319 -0.04 -27.74 29.36
C GLN A 319 0.21 -28.51 28.06
N ILE A 320 1.18 -28.09 27.23
CA ILE A 320 1.55 -28.80 25.99
C ILE A 320 2.29 -30.12 26.30
N VAL A 321 3.09 -30.15 27.36
CA VAL A 321 3.88 -31.32 27.78
C VAL A 321 3.05 -32.36 28.52
N GLY A 322 2.07 -31.94 29.34
CA GLY A 322 1.26 -32.84 30.17
C GLY A 322 1.99 -33.41 31.40
N ASP A 323 3.16 -32.87 31.74
CA ASP A 323 4.00 -33.21 32.90
C ASP A 323 4.46 -31.90 33.59
N ASP A 324 4.88 -32.00 34.85
CA ASP A 324 5.43 -30.88 35.60
C ASP A 324 6.70 -30.32 34.93
N TYR A 325 6.76 -29.00 34.75
CA TYR A 325 7.87 -28.34 34.06
C TYR A 325 9.24 -28.71 34.67
N THR A 326 9.33 -28.82 36.00
CA THR A 326 10.58 -29.13 36.71
C THR A 326 11.09 -30.54 36.40
N ASN A 327 10.20 -31.52 36.22
CA ASN A 327 10.55 -32.89 35.82
C ASN A 327 10.89 -32.98 34.33
N TRP A 328 10.17 -32.24 33.48
CA TRP A 328 10.40 -32.26 32.05
C TRP A 328 11.71 -31.56 31.64
N ILE A 329 11.97 -30.39 32.22
CA ILE A 329 13.14 -29.56 31.87
C ILE A 329 14.46 -30.17 32.33
N ALA A 330 14.45 -31.02 33.37
CA ALA A 330 15.66 -31.70 33.86
C ALA A 330 16.31 -32.55 32.75
N ASP A 331 15.52 -33.35 32.04
CA ASP A 331 16.01 -34.17 30.93
C ASP A 331 16.52 -33.34 29.75
N LEU A 332 15.91 -32.18 29.49
CA LEU A 332 16.38 -31.27 28.43
C LEU A 332 17.69 -30.57 28.79
N ARG A 333 17.94 -30.29 30.08
CA ARG A 333 19.21 -29.72 30.56
C ARG A 333 20.40 -30.67 30.34
N GLU A 334 20.18 -31.99 30.43
CA GLU A 334 21.22 -32.98 30.08
C GLU A 334 21.57 -32.93 28.59
N THR A 335 20.59 -32.70 27.70
CA THR A 335 20.87 -32.58 26.24
C THR A 335 21.79 -31.40 25.91
N LEU A 336 21.87 -30.37 26.76
CA LEU A 336 22.76 -29.22 26.56
C LEU A 336 24.24 -29.56 26.71
N GLN A 337 24.59 -30.73 27.27
CA GLN A 337 25.97 -31.21 27.44
C GLN A 337 26.50 -31.99 26.22
N ILE A 338 25.63 -32.30 25.25
CA ILE A 338 25.98 -33.05 24.04
C ILE A 338 26.44 -32.08 22.94
N HIS A 339 27.43 -32.47 22.14
CA HIS A 339 28.13 -31.57 21.23
C HIS A 339 27.23 -30.96 20.14
N ASP A 340 26.34 -31.78 19.57
CA ASP A 340 25.38 -31.48 18.51
C ASP A 340 23.97 -31.22 19.06
N ARG A 341 23.88 -30.69 20.29
CA ARG A 341 22.63 -30.35 20.99
C ARG A 341 21.63 -29.56 20.11
N PRO A 342 20.36 -30.03 19.97
CA PRO A 342 19.33 -29.37 19.16
C PRO A 342 18.78 -28.11 19.83
N LEU A 343 18.86 -28.04 21.16
CA LEU A 343 18.47 -26.92 22.00
C LEU A 343 19.63 -25.96 22.27
N SER A 344 19.31 -24.67 22.36
CA SER A 344 20.12 -23.64 23.00
C SER A 344 19.40 -23.08 24.23
N TYR A 345 20.20 -22.60 25.18
CA TYR A 345 19.75 -21.98 26.41
C TYR A 345 20.66 -20.78 26.74
N LYS A 346 20.07 -19.59 26.97
CA LYS A 346 20.76 -18.40 27.49
C LYS A 346 19.79 -17.55 28.31
N ASN A 347 20.19 -17.12 29.50
CA ASN A 347 19.43 -16.18 30.36
C ASN A 347 17.94 -16.55 30.56
N GLY A 348 17.63 -17.85 30.70
CA GLY A 348 16.26 -18.36 30.85
C GLY A 348 15.50 -18.59 29.54
N LEU A 349 16.03 -18.14 28.39
CA LEU A 349 15.46 -18.39 27.07
C LEU A 349 15.90 -19.76 26.55
N TRP A 350 14.92 -20.61 26.23
CA TRP A 350 15.10 -21.88 25.52
C TRP A 350 14.70 -21.73 24.04
N ARG A 351 15.46 -22.33 23.12
CA ARG A 351 15.19 -22.27 21.67
C ARG A 351 15.74 -23.50 20.94
N PHE A 352 15.04 -24.01 19.93
CA PHE A 352 15.62 -24.96 18.97
C PHE A 352 16.45 -24.22 17.91
N LYS A 353 17.60 -24.78 17.54
CA LYS A 353 18.49 -24.21 16.51
C LYS A 353 18.03 -24.51 15.09
N GLU A 354 17.79 -25.78 14.79
CA GLU A 354 17.53 -26.29 13.44
C GLU A 354 16.15 -26.95 13.38
N ARG A 355 15.12 -26.14 13.68
CA ARG A 355 13.74 -26.59 13.89
C ARG A 355 13.21 -27.52 12.79
N LEU A 356 13.52 -27.22 11.52
CA LEU A 356 13.06 -28.01 10.37
C LEU A 356 13.73 -29.39 10.31
N MET A 357 15.05 -29.49 10.51
CA MET A 357 15.73 -30.79 10.58
C MET A 357 15.25 -31.59 11.79
N SER A 358 15.18 -30.97 12.97
CA SER A 358 14.61 -31.59 14.17
C SER A 358 13.14 -32.02 13.98
N TRP A 359 12.37 -31.36 13.12
CA TRP A 359 10.98 -31.74 12.80
C TRP A 359 10.93 -32.98 11.90
N GLN A 360 11.81 -33.05 10.91
CA GLN A 360 11.93 -34.22 10.04
C GLN A 360 12.39 -35.47 10.81
N GLU A 361 13.35 -35.30 11.72
CA GLU A 361 13.88 -36.39 12.56
C GLU A 361 12.89 -36.84 13.64
N LEU A 362 12.34 -35.89 14.42
CA LEU A 362 11.53 -36.19 15.61
C LEU A 362 10.02 -36.25 15.33
N GLY A 363 9.54 -35.84 14.15
CA GLY A 363 8.10 -35.77 13.84
C GLY A 363 7.36 -37.09 13.99
N SER A 364 8.05 -38.22 13.81
CA SER A 364 7.52 -39.58 14.04
C SER A 364 7.17 -39.89 15.50
N ARG A 365 7.52 -39.00 16.44
CA ARG A 365 7.21 -39.07 17.87
C ARG A 365 5.96 -38.24 18.25
N LEU A 366 5.42 -37.45 17.33
CA LEU A 366 4.21 -36.65 17.58
C LEU A 366 2.94 -37.44 17.18
N PHE A 367 1.93 -37.36 18.04
CA PHE A 367 0.66 -38.06 17.92
C PHE A 367 -0.53 -37.10 17.94
N ASP A 368 -1.70 -37.63 17.64
CA ASP A 368 -2.96 -36.92 17.49
C ASP A 368 -3.35 -36.03 18.69
N ASP A 369 -3.05 -36.47 19.91
CA ASP A 369 -3.29 -35.81 21.19
C ASP A 369 -2.36 -34.60 21.40
N HIS A 370 -1.09 -34.70 20.99
CA HIS A 370 -0.12 -33.62 21.02
C HIS A 370 -0.57 -32.47 20.11
N LEU A 371 -1.06 -32.79 18.90
CA LEU A 371 -1.55 -31.78 17.96
C LEU A 371 -2.86 -31.14 18.41
N ASP A 372 -3.80 -31.90 18.99
CA ASP A 372 -5.04 -31.36 19.54
C ASP A 372 -4.77 -30.43 20.73
N THR A 373 -3.83 -30.81 21.61
CA THR A 373 -3.40 -29.97 22.74
C THR A 373 -2.72 -28.70 22.25
N PHE A 374 -1.77 -28.82 21.31
CA PHE A 374 -1.13 -27.67 20.65
C PHE A 374 -2.17 -26.72 20.05
N LYS A 375 -3.18 -27.23 19.33
CA LYS A 375 -4.23 -26.39 18.71
C LYS A 375 -4.98 -25.55 19.74
N VAL A 376 -5.35 -26.13 20.88
CA VAL A 376 -6.06 -25.42 21.96
C VAL A 376 -5.18 -24.32 22.55
N VAL A 377 -3.94 -24.67 22.91
CA VAL A 377 -3.01 -23.75 23.59
C VAL A 377 -2.52 -22.63 22.67
N ALA A 378 -2.18 -22.95 21.41
CA ALA A 378 -1.79 -21.95 20.43
C ALA A 378 -2.94 -20.97 20.12
N LEU A 379 -4.19 -21.44 20.09
CA LEU A 379 -5.34 -20.53 19.99
C LEU A 379 -5.47 -19.63 21.23
N GLU A 380 -5.34 -20.16 22.45
CA GLU A 380 -5.41 -19.37 23.68
C GLU A 380 -4.32 -18.28 23.72
N VAL A 381 -3.08 -18.64 23.42
CA VAL A 381 -1.92 -17.73 23.45
C VAL A 381 -1.99 -16.66 22.36
N LEU A 382 -2.32 -17.04 21.13
CA LEU A 382 -2.31 -16.15 19.97
C LEU A 382 -3.60 -15.32 19.85
N LYS A 383 -4.70 -15.71 20.52
CA LYS A 383 -5.90 -14.87 20.67
C LYS A 383 -5.72 -13.74 21.70
N VAL A 384 -4.63 -13.68 22.47
CA VAL A 384 -4.34 -12.49 23.29
C VAL A 384 -3.86 -11.35 22.39
N ASP A 385 -4.66 -10.29 22.30
CA ASP A 385 -4.33 -9.01 21.67
C ASP A 385 -3.30 -8.23 22.49
N ASP A 386 -2.50 -7.38 21.83
CA ASP A 386 -1.49 -6.55 22.48
C ASP A 386 -2.15 -5.40 23.27
N PRO A 387 -2.03 -5.37 24.62
CA PRO A 387 -2.61 -4.32 25.44
C PRO A 387 -2.06 -2.91 25.13
N SER A 388 -0.95 -2.80 24.37
CA SER A 388 -0.44 -1.50 23.92
C SER A 388 -1.42 -0.74 23.01
N PHE A 389 -2.36 -1.43 22.33
CA PHE A 389 -3.39 -0.77 21.53
C PHE A 389 -4.48 -0.06 22.35
N GLU A 390 -4.60 -0.34 23.65
CA GLU A 390 -5.44 0.43 24.56
C GLU A 390 -4.90 1.86 24.82
N LEU A 391 -3.62 2.11 24.50
CA LEU A 391 -2.98 3.42 24.64
C LEU A 391 -3.10 4.25 23.35
N PRO A 392 -3.14 5.60 23.45
CA PRO A 392 -2.96 6.50 22.32
C PRO A 392 -1.66 6.19 21.56
N GLY A 393 -1.64 6.39 20.23
CA GLY A 393 -0.49 6.06 19.37
C GLY A 393 0.84 6.59 19.90
N GLU A 394 0.86 7.86 20.31
CA GLU A 394 2.04 8.55 20.88
C GLU A 394 2.54 7.94 22.21
N GLU A 395 1.73 7.19 22.95
CA GLU A 395 2.08 6.59 24.25
C GLU A 395 2.50 5.11 24.13
N ARG A 396 2.22 4.44 22.99
CA ARG A 396 2.48 2.99 22.81
C ARG A 396 3.96 2.60 22.92
N TYR A 397 4.89 3.53 22.70
CA TYR A 397 6.32 3.26 22.94
C TYR A 397 6.64 3.02 24.41
N ALA A 398 5.83 3.56 25.33
CA ALA A 398 5.99 3.45 26.77
C ALA A 398 5.10 2.36 27.41
N ALA A 399 4.44 1.51 26.62
CA ALA A 399 3.41 0.58 27.09
C ALA A 399 3.82 -0.27 28.32
N ALA A 400 5.09 -0.70 28.42
CA ALA A 400 5.63 -1.39 29.58
C ALA A 400 5.58 -0.56 30.89
N ILE A 401 5.80 0.75 30.82
CA ILE A 401 5.69 1.68 31.96
C ILE A 401 4.23 1.79 32.42
N HIS A 402 3.28 1.68 31.48
CA HIS A 402 1.84 1.68 31.77
C HIS A 402 1.30 0.29 32.18
N GLY A 403 2.16 -0.73 32.32
CA GLY A 403 1.75 -2.10 32.61
C GLY A 403 0.99 -2.80 31.46
N LYS A 404 1.04 -2.23 30.25
CA LYS A 404 0.40 -2.75 29.04
C LYS A 404 1.40 -3.63 28.27
N VAL A 405 1.63 -4.83 28.81
CA VAL A 405 2.55 -5.83 28.25
C VAL A 405 1.78 -7.12 28.00
N LEU A 406 2.11 -7.83 26.92
CA LEU A 406 1.59 -9.18 26.67
C LEU A 406 1.98 -10.15 27.81
N PRO A 407 1.08 -11.04 28.26
CA PRO A 407 1.38 -11.99 29.32
C PRO A 407 2.37 -13.07 28.86
N HIS A 408 2.24 -13.56 27.62
CA HIS A 408 3.13 -14.55 27.01
C HIS A 408 4.28 -13.86 26.28
N SER A 409 5.48 -14.44 26.33
CA SER A 409 6.65 -13.85 25.66
C SER A 409 6.53 -13.90 24.14
N ASP A 410 7.17 -12.94 23.45
CA ASP A 410 7.30 -12.94 21.99
C ASP A 410 7.97 -14.23 21.48
N ASN A 411 8.87 -14.82 22.26
CA ASN A 411 9.61 -16.03 21.87
C ASN A 411 8.70 -17.26 21.87
N LEU A 412 7.83 -17.39 22.88
CA LEU A 412 6.79 -18.43 22.89
C LEU A 412 5.76 -18.22 21.77
N ARG A 413 5.26 -16.99 21.58
CA ARG A 413 4.29 -16.69 20.52
C ARG A 413 4.87 -17.01 19.13
N LYS A 414 6.12 -16.63 18.86
CA LYS A 414 6.83 -17.00 17.62
C LYS A 414 7.00 -18.52 17.50
N GLY A 415 7.48 -19.19 18.56
CA GLY A 415 7.69 -20.64 18.57
C GLY A 415 6.44 -21.43 18.18
N LEU A 416 5.27 -21.04 18.69
CA LEU A 416 3.98 -21.63 18.35
C LEU A 416 3.56 -21.34 16.90
N VAL A 417 3.77 -20.12 16.39
CA VAL A 417 3.44 -19.75 15.00
C VAL A 417 4.34 -20.47 13.99
N GLU A 418 5.64 -20.57 14.26
CA GLU A 418 6.60 -21.38 13.49
C GLU A 418 6.20 -22.88 13.51
N SER A 419 5.72 -23.40 14.64
CA SER A 419 5.20 -24.78 14.73
C SER A 419 3.95 -24.97 13.87
N LEU A 420 3.07 -23.97 13.78
CA LEU A 420 1.92 -24.00 12.90
C LEU A 420 2.34 -24.06 11.42
N ALA A 421 3.38 -23.31 11.04
CA ALA A 421 3.95 -23.36 9.70
C ALA A 421 4.57 -24.74 9.38
N LEU A 422 5.24 -25.36 10.35
CA LEU A 422 5.73 -26.74 10.22
C LEU A 422 4.59 -27.77 10.10
N ILE A 423 3.52 -27.63 10.89
CA ILE A 423 2.32 -28.51 10.81
C ILE A 423 1.64 -28.40 9.44
N GLY A 424 1.53 -27.18 8.88
CA GLY A 424 0.93 -26.94 7.57
C GLY A 424 1.77 -27.48 6.40
N ASN A 425 3.10 -27.31 6.44
CA ASN A 425 3.98 -27.60 5.31
C ASN A 425 4.75 -28.93 5.40
N ARG A 426 4.90 -29.51 6.61
CA ARG A 426 5.71 -30.73 6.88
C ARG A 426 4.89 -31.81 7.57
N ALA A 427 3.64 -31.98 7.13
CA ALA A 427 2.74 -33.02 7.62
C ALA A 427 3.28 -34.45 7.37
N ASP A 428 4.09 -34.66 6.33
CA ASP A 428 4.65 -35.98 5.99
C ASP A 428 5.62 -36.52 7.06
N SER A 429 6.23 -35.65 7.88
CA SER A 429 7.05 -36.06 9.03
C SER A 429 6.23 -36.64 10.19
N LEU A 430 4.92 -36.32 10.25
CA LEU A 430 4.00 -36.69 11.35
C LEU A 430 3.38 -38.07 11.13
N THR A 431 4.22 -39.07 10.84
CA THR A 431 3.83 -40.43 10.40
C THR A 431 2.97 -41.24 11.39
N ARG A 432 2.77 -40.76 12.62
CA ARG A 432 1.92 -41.37 13.65
C ARG A 432 0.61 -40.61 13.91
N CYS A 433 0.39 -39.49 13.22
CA CYS A 433 -0.86 -38.74 13.28
C CYS A 433 -1.87 -39.23 12.23
N THR A 434 -3.15 -39.03 12.49
CA THR A 434 -4.25 -39.33 11.57
C THR A 434 -4.08 -38.53 10.26
N GLN A 435 -4.23 -39.22 9.13
CA GLN A 435 -4.07 -38.64 7.80
C GLN A 435 -4.94 -37.38 7.61
N GLY A 436 -4.32 -36.27 7.22
CA GLY A 436 -5.01 -34.98 7.02
C GLY A 436 -5.28 -34.15 8.28
N LYS A 437 -5.02 -34.69 9.49
CA LYS A 437 -5.24 -33.96 10.75
C LYS A 437 -4.37 -32.71 10.86
N ALA A 438 -3.07 -32.81 10.54
CA ALA A 438 -2.13 -31.68 10.56
C ALA A 438 -2.64 -30.48 9.73
N ASN A 439 -3.00 -30.71 8.46
CA ASN A 439 -3.57 -29.67 7.60
C ASN A 439 -4.90 -29.11 8.15
N THR A 440 -5.77 -29.97 8.67
CA THR A 440 -7.04 -29.55 9.30
C THR A 440 -6.81 -28.66 10.52
N ILE A 441 -5.72 -28.89 11.27
CA ILE A 441 -5.32 -28.07 12.41
C ILE A 441 -4.76 -26.72 11.93
N ALA A 442 -3.88 -26.71 10.93
CA ALA A 442 -3.33 -25.48 10.34
C ALA A 442 -4.45 -24.56 9.82
N VAL A 443 -5.30 -25.05 8.91
CA VAL A 443 -6.46 -24.33 8.36
C VAL A 443 -7.38 -23.83 9.48
N SER A 444 -7.80 -24.73 10.39
CA SER A 444 -8.74 -24.36 11.45
C SER A 444 -8.17 -23.36 12.46
N LEU A 445 -6.85 -23.28 12.63
CA LEU A 445 -6.23 -22.31 13.55
C LEU A 445 -6.08 -20.95 12.87
N VAL A 446 -5.60 -20.90 11.62
CA VAL A 446 -5.54 -19.65 10.84
C VAL A 446 -6.94 -19.04 10.71
N HIS A 447 -7.95 -19.84 10.33
CA HIS A 447 -9.35 -19.41 10.28
C HIS A 447 -9.80 -18.75 11.59
N LYS A 448 -9.67 -19.47 12.70
CA LYS A 448 -10.12 -19.01 14.03
C LYS A 448 -9.35 -17.80 14.56
N LEU A 449 -8.15 -17.50 14.06
CA LEU A 449 -7.41 -16.28 14.44
C LEU A 449 -7.93 -15.02 13.75
N PHE A 450 -8.55 -15.14 12.58
CA PHE A 450 -9.02 -14.00 11.77
C PHE A 450 -10.54 -13.94 11.55
N GLU A 451 -11.29 -14.97 11.98
CA GLU A 451 -12.75 -14.99 12.12
C GLU A 451 -13.24 -13.71 12.84
N GLU A 452 -14.08 -12.92 12.16
CA GLU A 452 -14.65 -11.63 12.59
C GLU A 452 -13.65 -10.62 13.21
N SER A 453 -12.39 -10.69 12.81
CA SER A 453 -11.31 -9.99 13.49
C SER A 453 -11.12 -8.54 13.04
N ASP A 454 -10.92 -7.66 14.03
CA ASP A 454 -10.75 -6.23 13.84
C ASP A 454 -9.28 -5.80 13.63
N TRP A 455 -9.06 -4.49 13.49
CA TRP A 455 -7.73 -3.93 13.28
C TRP A 455 -6.75 -4.20 14.43
N ILE A 456 -7.24 -4.38 15.67
CA ILE A 456 -6.41 -4.69 16.85
C ILE A 456 -5.84 -6.10 16.71
N ARG A 457 -6.63 -7.09 16.28
CA ARG A 457 -6.13 -8.45 16.01
C ARG A 457 -4.99 -8.43 14.99
N TRP A 458 -5.22 -7.81 13.84
CA TRP A 458 -4.23 -7.73 12.75
C TRP A 458 -2.96 -7.01 13.21
N GLY A 459 -3.09 -5.90 13.95
CA GLY A 459 -1.95 -5.18 14.54
C GLY A 459 -1.19 -5.98 15.60
N SER A 460 -1.90 -6.74 16.43
CA SER A 460 -1.34 -7.59 17.50
C SER A 460 -0.59 -8.81 17.00
N LEU A 461 -0.92 -9.26 15.79
CA LEU A 461 -0.24 -10.35 15.10
C LEU A 461 0.77 -9.86 14.05
N ASN A 462 0.99 -8.55 13.89
CA ASN A 462 1.78 -7.96 12.79
C ASN A 462 3.15 -8.67 12.57
N SER A 463 3.95 -8.89 13.63
CA SER A 463 5.25 -9.58 13.52
C SER A 463 5.17 -11.09 13.23
N MET A 464 3.97 -11.68 13.28
CA MET A 464 3.68 -13.10 13.12
C MET A 464 2.90 -13.40 11.83
N LEU A 465 2.28 -12.38 11.21
CA LEU A 465 1.53 -12.52 9.95
C LEU A 465 2.32 -13.25 8.83
N PRO A 466 3.62 -12.99 8.60
CA PRO A 466 4.36 -13.69 7.55
C PRO A 466 4.38 -15.20 7.77
N THR A 467 4.78 -15.65 8.96
CA THR A 467 4.84 -17.08 9.29
C THR A 467 3.46 -17.73 9.43
N LEU A 468 2.43 -17.00 9.89
CA LEU A 468 1.04 -17.47 9.86
C LEU A 468 0.56 -17.72 8.42
N SER A 469 0.95 -16.87 7.48
CA SER A 469 0.57 -17.01 6.07
C SER A 469 1.19 -18.25 5.41
N GLU A 470 2.40 -18.64 5.81
CA GLU A 470 3.04 -19.87 5.34
C GLU A 470 2.29 -21.15 5.80
N ALA A 471 1.63 -21.11 6.95
CA ALA A 471 0.94 -22.29 7.51
C ALA A 471 -0.29 -22.74 6.71
N SER A 472 -1.03 -21.78 6.12
CA SER A 472 -2.12 -22.08 5.20
C SER A 472 -2.38 -20.85 4.32
N PRO A 473 -1.68 -20.71 3.16
CA PRO A 473 -1.81 -19.54 2.30
C PRO A 473 -3.24 -19.31 1.81
N ASP A 474 -3.98 -20.36 1.48
CA ASP A 474 -5.36 -20.25 1.00
C ASP A 474 -6.34 -19.74 2.05
N GLU A 475 -6.22 -20.18 3.31
CA GLU A 475 -7.03 -19.70 4.41
C GLU A 475 -6.63 -18.26 4.79
N PHE A 476 -5.33 -17.98 4.84
CA PHE A 476 -4.81 -16.64 5.11
C PHE A 476 -5.26 -15.62 4.06
N LEU A 477 -5.15 -15.94 2.77
CA LEU A 477 -5.67 -15.08 1.69
C LEU A 477 -7.19 -14.91 1.77
N SER A 478 -7.93 -15.95 2.18
CA SER A 478 -9.39 -15.83 2.39
C SER A 478 -9.72 -14.89 3.54
N ALA A 479 -8.97 -14.95 4.65
CA ALA A 479 -9.08 -14.01 5.76
C ALA A 479 -8.76 -12.57 5.35
N VAL A 480 -7.70 -12.36 4.55
CA VAL A 480 -7.34 -11.04 4.01
C VAL A 480 -8.42 -10.51 3.06
N GLU A 481 -8.91 -11.31 2.11
CA GLU A 481 -9.99 -10.93 1.19
C GLU A 481 -11.29 -10.57 1.91
N ASN A 482 -11.65 -11.31 2.96
CA ASN A 482 -12.80 -11.03 3.82
C ASN A 482 -12.61 -9.72 4.59
N ALA A 483 -11.41 -9.50 5.17
CA ALA A 483 -11.07 -8.26 5.86
C ALA A 483 -11.12 -7.03 4.93
N ILE A 484 -10.53 -7.09 3.73
CA ILE A 484 -10.64 -6.02 2.71
C ILE A 484 -12.11 -5.72 2.36
N SER A 485 -12.96 -6.75 2.34
CA SER A 485 -14.37 -6.64 1.97
C SER A 485 -15.28 -6.12 3.09
N ALA A 486 -14.79 -6.03 4.33
CA ALA A 486 -15.55 -5.51 5.45
C ALA A 486 -15.78 -3.99 5.33
N SER A 487 -16.85 -3.48 5.96
CA SER A 487 -17.17 -2.05 5.95
C SER A 487 -17.45 -1.55 7.37
N PRO A 488 -16.59 -0.70 7.96
CA PRO A 488 -15.28 -0.29 7.46
C PRO A 488 -14.27 -1.44 7.42
N SER A 489 -13.24 -1.36 6.58
CA SER A 489 -12.17 -2.36 6.56
C SER A 489 -11.26 -2.19 7.78
N PRO A 490 -10.79 -3.26 8.43
CA PRO A 490 -9.79 -3.16 9.50
C PRO A 490 -8.45 -2.61 8.96
N PHE A 491 -8.19 -2.72 7.65
CA PHE A 491 -6.99 -2.19 7.03
C PHE A 491 -7.03 -0.66 6.90
N ASP A 492 -8.22 -0.04 6.73
CA ASP A 492 -8.39 1.42 6.78
C ASP A 492 -7.88 1.96 8.13
N LYS A 493 -8.34 1.34 9.22
CA LYS A 493 -7.91 1.71 10.57
C LYS A 493 -6.43 1.42 10.84
N LEU A 494 -5.84 0.38 10.24
CA LEU A 494 -4.41 0.12 10.35
C LEU A 494 -3.57 1.21 9.66
N PHE A 495 -4.02 1.75 8.53
CA PHE A 495 -3.42 2.94 7.93
C PHE A 495 -3.59 4.17 8.83
N ASP A 496 -4.76 4.38 9.44
CA ASP A 496 -4.99 5.47 10.42
C ASP A 496 -4.10 5.36 11.68
N GLN A 497 -3.54 4.17 11.99
CA GLN A 497 -2.60 3.97 13.08
C GLN A 497 -1.13 4.25 12.71
N GLU A 498 -0.84 4.67 11.48
CA GLU A 498 0.50 5.10 11.07
C GLU A 498 0.92 6.39 11.80
N ASP A 499 1.90 6.26 12.69
CA ASP A 499 2.55 7.42 13.31
C ASP A 499 3.83 7.79 12.53
N THR A 500 4.03 9.11 12.37
CA THR A 500 5.14 9.73 11.63
C THR A 500 6.21 10.32 12.56
N GLY A 501 6.02 10.24 13.89
CA GLY A 501 7.00 10.63 14.89
C GLY A 501 8.22 9.72 14.97
N VAL A 502 9.23 10.14 15.74
CA VAL A 502 10.50 9.39 15.95
C VAL A 502 10.31 8.07 16.73
N PHE A 503 9.14 7.85 17.32
CA PHE A 503 8.73 6.58 17.94
C PHE A 503 7.57 5.91 17.17
N GLY A 504 7.26 6.43 15.99
CA GLY A 504 6.14 5.98 15.18
C GLY A 504 6.28 4.52 14.77
N ARG A 505 5.14 3.85 14.67
CA ARG A 505 5.04 2.45 14.30
C ARG A 505 4.12 2.32 13.09
N ASN A 506 4.40 1.31 12.27
CA ASN A 506 3.53 0.88 11.20
C ASN A 506 3.11 -0.57 11.49
N TYR A 507 1.81 -0.84 11.44
CA TYR A 507 1.18 -2.10 11.81
C TYR A 507 0.64 -2.89 10.60
N ILE A 508 0.87 -2.43 9.36
CA ILE A 508 0.53 -3.16 8.13
C ILE A 508 1.74 -3.88 7.51
N THR A 509 2.97 -3.59 7.94
CA THR A 509 4.21 -4.13 7.36
C THR A 509 4.26 -5.65 7.34
N GLY A 510 3.76 -6.32 8.38
CA GLY A 510 3.68 -7.77 8.46
C GLY A 510 2.66 -8.40 7.53
N LEU A 511 1.55 -7.70 7.24
CA LEU A 511 0.60 -8.12 6.20
C LEU A 511 1.24 -8.02 4.83
N LEU A 512 1.97 -6.95 4.56
CA LEU A 512 2.70 -6.78 3.30
C LEU A 512 3.78 -7.86 3.14
N TRP A 513 4.58 -8.14 4.17
CA TRP A 513 5.56 -9.22 4.17
C TRP A 513 4.94 -10.62 4.03
N ALA A 514 3.75 -10.86 4.59
CA ALA A 514 3.00 -12.09 4.40
C ALA A 514 2.59 -12.28 2.93
N LEU A 515 1.98 -11.26 2.33
CA LEU A 515 1.57 -11.30 0.93
C LEU A 515 2.79 -11.37 -0.01
N GLU A 516 3.88 -10.67 0.31
CA GLU A 516 5.17 -10.80 -0.40
C GLU A 516 5.73 -12.23 -0.33
N GLY A 517 5.65 -12.89 0.83
CA GLY A 517 6.05 -14.28 1.01
C GLY A 517 5.23 -15.25 0.15
N ILE A 518 3.89 -15.12 0.18
CA ILE A 518 2.98 -15.96 -0.61
C ILE A 518 3.17 -15.73 -2.13
N ALA A 519 3.45 -14.49 -2.56
CA ALA A 519 3.62 -14.15 -3.98
C ALA A 519 4.81 -14.87 -4.66
N TRP A 520 5.71 -15.50 -3.90
CA TRP A 520 6.77 -16.32 -4.48
C TRP A 520 6.27 -17.56 -5.20
N GLU A 521 5.16 -18.15 -4.77
CA GLU A 521 4.56 -19.33 -5.41
C GLU A 521 3.67 -18.94 -6.60
N GLU A 522 3.92 -19.55 -7.76
CA GLU A 522 3.16 -19.28 -9.00
C GLU A 522 1.64 -19.53 -8.84
N ALA A 523 1.26 -20.52 -8.03
CA ALA A 523 -0.13 -20.87 -7.75
C ALA A 523 -0.91 -19.77 -6.99
N TYR A 524 -0.21 -18.86 -6.30
CA TYR A 524 -0.82 -17.80 -5.48
C TYR A 524 -0.55 -16.39 -5.99
N LEU A 525 0.35 -16.19 -6.97
CA LEU A 525 0.71 -14.87 -7.49
C LEU A 525 -0.53 -14.03 -7.86
N SER A 526 -1.44 -14.58 -8.67
CA SER A 526 -2.60 -13.81 -9.17
C SER A 526 -3.51 -13.33 -8.05
N ARG A 527 -3.86 -14.23 -7.12
CA ARG A 527 -4.73 -13.96 -5.98
C ARG A 527 -4.10 -12.93 -5.02
N THR A 528 -2.82 -13.13 -4.72
CA THR A 528 -2.04 -12.28 -3.82
C THR A 528 -1.82 -10.87 -4.38
N ALA A 529 -1.51 -10.76 -5.67
CA ALA A 529 -1.31 -9.48 -6.33
C ALA A 529 -2.62 -8.69 -6.47
N VAL A 530 -3.77 -9.36 -6.66
CA VAL A 530 -5.08 -8.70 -6.60
C VAL A 530 -5.39 -8.22 -5.18
N ALA A 531 -5.15 -9.03 -4.15
CA ALA A 531 -5.33 -8.60 -2.75
C ALA A 531 -4.44 -7.38 -2.40
N LEU A 532 -3.16 -7.40 -2.80
CA LEU A 532 -2.26 -6.24 -2.67
C LEU A 532 -2.75 -5.01 -3.45
N ALA A 533 -3.33 -5.18 -4.64
CA ALA A 533 -3.88 -4.08 -5.43
C ALA A 533 -5.17 -3.51 -4.82
N GLU A 534 -6.03 -4.34 -4.22
CA GLU A 534 -7.16 -3.87 -3.43
C GLU A 534 -6.67 -3.09 -2.20
N ILE A 535 -5.72 -3.60 -1.41
CA ILE A 535 -5.14 -2.88 -0.25
C ILE A 535 -4.48 -1.56 -0.71
N ALA A 536 -3.81 -1.53 -1.86
CA ALA A 536 -3.23 -0.32 -2.44
C ALA A 536 -4.26 0.75 -2.83
N SER A 537 -5.53 0.37 -3.05
CA SER A 537 -6.61 1.32 -3.32
C SER A 537 -7.18 1.97 -2.05
N HIS A 538 -6.93 1.37 -0.88
CA HIS A 538 -7.30 1.88 0.44
C HIS A 538 -6.16 2.70 1.10
N ASP A 539 -4.92 2.59 0.63
CA ASP A 539 -3.75 3.30 1.19
C ASP A 539 -3.85 4.83 0.99
N PRO A 540 -3.96 5.65 2.05
CA PRO A 540 -3.98 7.11 1.95
C PRO A 540 -2.61 7.71 1.58
N GLY A 541 -1.56 6.88 1.55
CA GLY A 541 -0.17 7.29 1.43
C GLY A 541 0.44 7.68 2.78
N GLY A 542 1.70 8.10 2.76
CA GLY A 542 2.45 8.49 3.95
C GLY A 542 3.96 8.34 3.75
N ASN A 543 4.72 8.29 4.86
CA ASN A 543 6.19 8.43 4.80
C ASN A 543 6.96 7.10 4.86
N TRP A 544 6.32 6.01 5.29
CA TRP A 544 6.96 4.68 5.31
C TRP A 544 7.19 4.10 3.91
N ALA A 545 8.36 3.48 3.71
CA ALA A 545 8.80 2.94 2.43
C ALA A 545 8.18 1.57 2.07
N ASN A 546 7.79 0.76 3.06
CA ASN A 546 7.04 -0.48 2.81
C ASN A 546 5.54 -0.13 2.66
N ARG A 547 5.02 -0.28 1.44
CA ARG A 547 3.68 0.13 0.99
C ARG A 547 3.14 -0.93 0.02
N PRO A 548 1.81 -1.15 -0.06
CA PRO A 548 1.22 -2.12 -0.99
C PRO A 548 1.64 -1.90 -2.45
N SER A 549 1.74 -0.64 -2.88
CA SER A 549 2.23 -0.28 -4.22
C SER A 549 3.67 -0.72 -4.47
N ASN A 550 4.53 -0.63 -3.45
CA ASN A 550 5.95 -0.93 -3.57
C ASN A 550 6.18 -2.46 -3.53
N SER A 551 5.39 -3.19 -2.74
CA SER A 551 5.32 -4.66 -2.81
C SER A 551 4.92 -5.13 -4.21
N LEU A 552 3.87 -4.55 -4.81
CA LEU A 552 3.46 -4.83 -6.19
C LEU A 552 4.57 -4.52 -7.20
N THR A 553 5.17 -3.33 -7.17
CA THR A 553 6.27 -2.98 -8.06
C THR A 553 7.41 -3.98 -7.93
N ASN A 554 7.84 -4.31 -6.70
CA ASN A 554 8.91 -5.25 -6.43
C ASN A 554 8.61 -6.68 -6.94
N ILE A 555 7.38 -7.18 -6.80
CA ILE A 555 6.97 -8.49 -7.32
C ILE A 555 7.11 -8.55 -8.86
N PHE A 556 6.69 -7.48 -9.56
CA PHE A 556 6.62 -7.47 -11.03
C PHE A 556 7.82 -6.86 -11.77
N LEU A 557 8.88 -6.41 -11.07
CA LEU A 557 10.07 -5.79 -11.68
C LEU A 557 10.60 -6.60 -12.88
N PRO A 558 10.67 -6.02 -14.10
CA PRO A 558 11.06 -6.79 -15.29
C PRO A 558 12.48 -7.38 -15.23
N TRP A 559 13.37 -6.77 -14.44
CA TRP A 559 14.79 -7.12 -14.32
C TRP A 559 15.11 -7.96 -13.08
N MET A 560 14.18 -8.07 -12.12
CA MET A 560 14.33 -8.85 -10.89
C MET A 560 12.96 -9.11 -10.25
N PRO A 561 12.11 -9.96 -10.87
CA PRO A 561 10.80 -10.30 -10.33
C PRO A 561 10.98 -11.09 -9.04
N HIS A 562 10.25 -10.72 -8.00
CA HIS A 562 10.25 -11.44 -6.73
C HIS A 562 9.13 -12.48 -6.69
N THR A 563 9.16 -13.39 -7.67
CA THR A 563 8.23 -14.52 -7.79
C THR A 563 8.86 -15.62 -8.66
N LEU A 564 8.49 -16.87 -8.41
CA LEU A 564 8.88 -18.02 -9.25
C LEU A 564 7.99 -18.15 -10.50
N ALA A 565 6.95 -17.32 -10.61
CA ALA A 565 5.97 -17.40 -11.69
C ALA A 565 6.56 -17.11 -13.08
N SER A 566 6.09 -17.87 -14.06
CA SER A 566 6.42 -17.70 -15.48
C SER A 566 6.14 -16.28 -15.98
N VAL A 567 6.82 -15.87 -17.07
CA VAL A 567 6.55 -14.60 -17.77
C VAL A 567 5.06 -14.51 -18.11
N GLU A 568 4.50 -15.57 -18.69
CA GLU A 568 3.09 -15.69 -19.06
C GLU A 568 2.15 -15.43 -17.87
N LYS A 569 2.45 -16.00 -16.69
CA LYS A 569 1.65 -15.79 -15.48
C LYS A 569 1.74 -14.38 -14.93
N ARG A 570 2.93 -13.78 -14.95
CA ARG A 570 3.13 -12.36 -14.59
C ARG A 570 2.35 -11.44 -15.53
N GLN A 571 2.37 -11.71 -16.83
CA GLN A 571 1.60 -10.99 -17.84
C GLN A 571 0.08 -11.14 -17.64
N ALA A 572 -0.40 -12.35 -17.37
CA ALA A 572 -1.81 -12.61 -17.05
C ALA A 572 -2.24 -11.83 -15.79
N THR A 573 -1.44 -11.89 -14.72
CA THR A 573 -1.73 -11.19 -13.47
C THR A 573 -1.81 -9.68 -13.64
N LEU A 574 -0.90 -9.07 -14.41
CA LEU A 574 -0.96 -7.63 -14.71
C LEU A 574 -2.24 -7.24 -15.48
N LYS A 575 -2.76 -8.10 -16.38
CA LYS A 575 -4.07 -7.87 -17.01
C LYS A 575 -5.21 -7.90 -15.99
N ILE A 576 -5.22 -8.86 -15.07
CA ILE A 576 -6.23 -8.96 -14.00
C ILE A 576 -6.23 -7.69 -13.15
N ILE A 577 -5.05 -7.17 -12.77
CA ILE A 577 -4.95 -5.92 -12.00
C ILE A 577 -5.47 -4.73 -12.83
N CYS A 578 -5.23 -4.68 -14.14
CA CYS A 578 -5.78 -3.64 -15.03
C CYS A 578 -7.32 -3.66 -15.11
N ASP A 579 -7.93 -4.84 -15.07
CA ASP A 579 -9.38 -5.02 -15.14
C ASP A 579 -10.07 -4.80 -13.78
N GLU A 580 -9.46 -5.25 -12.67
CA GLU A 580 -10.05 -5.16 -11.32
C GLU A 580 -9.69 -3.88 -10.56
N GLN A 581 -8.50 -3.30 -10.77
CA GLN A 581 -8.02 -2.10 -10.07
C GLN A 581 -7.33 -1.09 -11.01
N PRO A 582 -8.07 -0.47 -11.96
CA PRO A 582 -7.48 0.29 -13.08
C PRO A 582 -6.52 1.42 -12.71
N GLU A 583 -6.77 2.13 -11.60
CA GLU A 583 -5.95 3.28 -11.16
C GLU A 583 -4.69 2.85 -10.39
N VAL A 584 -4.74 1.71 -9.69
CA VAL A 584 -3.55 1.08 -9.10
C VAL A 584 -2.70 0.48 -10.22
N ALA A 585 -3.34 -0.21 -11.17
CA ALA A 585 -2.69 -0.79 -12.34
C ALA A 585 -1.95 0.26 -13.17
N TRP A 586 -2.54 1.44 -13.36
CA TRP A 586 -1.89 2.55 -14.07
C TRP A 586 -0.55 2.94 -13.41
N LYS A 587 -0.57 3.21 -12.10
CA LYS A 587 0.63 3.56 -11.33
C LYS A 587 1.66 2.43 -11.32
N LEU A 588 1.21 1.18 -11.19
CA LEU A 588 2.06 -0.01 -11.24
C LEU A 588 2.76 -0.10 -12.59
N LEU A 589 2.03 -0.09 -13.70
CA LEU A 589 2.63 -0.18 -15.04
C LEU A 589 3.56 0.99 -15.35
N GLU A 590 3.24 2.22 -14.89
CA GLU A 590 4.12 3.38 -15.02
C GLU A 590 5.45 3.15 -14.26
N SER A 591 5.41 2.54 -13.07
CA SER A 591 6.60 2.17 -12.30
C SER A 591 7.45 1.04 -12.91
N LEU A 592 6.84 0.21 -13.76
CA LEU A 592 7.47 -0.92 -14.45
C LEU A 592 8.06 -0.54 -15.83
N LEU A 593 7.91 0.70 -16.28
CA LEU A 593 8.51 1.18 -17.53
C LEU A 593 10.06 1.24 -17.45
N PRO A 594 10.78 0.98 -18.56
CA PRO A 594 12.24 1.07 -18.61
C PRO A 594 12.81 2.42 -18.11
N ASN A 595 13.52 2.37 -16.99
CA ASN A 595 14.18 3.50 -16.34
C ASN A 595 15.68 3.17 -16.18
N PRO A 596 16.62 4.08 -16.49
CA PRO A 596 18.06 3.79 -16.39
C PRO A 596 18.62 3.57 -14.97
N HIS A 597 17.90 3.95 -13.90
CA HIS A 597 18.41 3.85 -12.52
C HIS A 597 17.38 3.32 -11.49
N PRO A 598 16.84 2.09 -11.65
CA PRO A 598 15.97 1.49 -10.65
C PRO A 598 16.79 0.97 -9.47
N THR A 599 16.21 1.02 -8.27
CA THR A 599 16.72 0.33 -7.07
C THR A 599 15.56 -0.39 -6.39
N THR A 600 15.83 -1.51 -5.71
CA THR A 600 14.83 -2.26 -4.94
C THR A 600 15.40 -2.66 -3.59
N SER A 601 14.54 -2.72 -2.58
CA SER A 601 14.81 -3.32 -1.29
C SER A 601 14.74 -4.85 -1.29
N GLY A 602 14.14 -5.44 -2.33
CA GLY A 602 13.63 -6.81 -2.31
C GLY A 602 12.25 -6.90 -1.67
N THR A 603 11.71 -8.12 -1.65
CA THR A 603 10.51 -8.53 -0.90
C THR A 603 10.87 -9.55 0.18
N HIS A 604 9.97 -9.77 1.13
CA HIS A 604 10.04 -10.89 2.07
C HIS A 604 10.06 -12.24 1.33
N LYS A 605 10.76 -13.23 1.91
CA LYS A 605 10.81 -14.62 1.43
C LYS A 605 10.23 -15.56 2.49
N PRO A 606 9.49 -16.62 2.11
CA PRO A 606 9.03 -17.63 3.06
C PRO A 606 10.24 -18.34 3.72
N ASN A 607 10.08 -18.72 4.99
CA ASN A 607 11.17 -19.30 5.82
C ASN A 607 10.96 -20.79 6.13
N TRP A 608 9.72 -21.26 6.12
CA TRP A 608 9.30 -22.61 6.51
C TRP A 608 8.78 -23.42 5.31
N ARG A 609 8.20 -22.70 4.35
CA ARG A 609 7.72 -23.19 3.07
C ARG A 609 8.83 -23.04 2.02
N GLU A 610 9.69 -24.06 1.91
CA GLU A 610 10.87 -24.12 1.01
C GLU A 610 10.46 -24.20 -0.47
N THR A 611 9.86 -23.14 -1.00
CA THR A 611 9.38 -23.09 -2.40
C THR A 611 10.43 -22.49 -3.33
N ILE A 612 11.30 -21.63 -2.82
CA ILE A 612 12.41 -21.04 -3.56
C ILE A 612 13.60 -22.01 -3.54
N PRO A 613 14.07 -22.51 -4.70
CA PRO A 613 15.25 -23.39 -4.74
C PRO A 613 16.50 -22.69 -4.20
N GLU A 614 17.39 -23.42 -3.51
CA GLU A 614 18.69 -22.88 -3.07
C GLU A 614 19.54 -22.39 -4.26
N SER A 615 19.39 -23.03 -5.42
CA SER A 615 20.03 -22.66 -6.68
C SER A 615 19.31 -21.53 -7.45
N TRP A 616 18.41 -20.78 -6.81
CA TRP A 616 17.74 -19.62 -7.44
C TRP A 616 18.74 -18.46 -7.57
N GLU A 617 19.42 -18.41 -8.71
CA GLU A 617 20.31 -17.29 -9.08
C GLU A 617 19.51 -16.09 -9.63
N LYS A 618 20.02 -14.88 -9.43
CA LYS A 618 19.29 -13.60 -9.62
C LYS A 618 19.10 -13.15 -11.08
N ASP A 619 19.39 -14.00 -12.06
CA ASP A 619 19.65 -13.55 -13.43
C ASP A 619 18.44 -13.77 -14.35
N VAL A 620 17.61 -12.73 -14.46
CA VAL A 620 16.63 -12.61 -15.56
C VAL A 620 17.40 -12.44 -16.87
N THR A 621 17.05 -13.22 -17.90
CA THR A 621 17.71 -13.08 -19.19
C THR A 621 17.34 -11.74 -19.85
N ASN A 622 18.24 -11.19 -20.66
CA ASN A 622 17.96 -9.97 -21.43
C ASN A 622 16.75 -10.14 -22.38
N ILE A 623 16.40 -11.38 -22.75
CA ILE A 623 15.21 -11.70 -23.55
C ILE A 623 13.95 -11.48 -22.71
N GLU A 624 13.84 -12.14 -21.56
CA GLU A 624 12.69 -12.03 -20.65
C GLU A 624 12.50 -10.61 -20.12
N TYR A 625 13.60 -9.91 -19.80
CA TYR A 625 13.56 -8.50 -19.40
C TYR A 625 12.87 -7.63 -20.45
N TRP A 626 13.27 -7.75 -21.72
CA TRP A 626 12.67 -6.97 -22.81
C TRP A 626 11.28 -7.45 -23.19
N GLU A 627 10.97 -8.73 -23.03
CA GLU A 627 9.63 -9.27 -23.21
C GLU A 627 8.65 -8.67 -22.19
N GLN A 628 8.94 -8.80 -20.90
CA GLN A 628 8.14 -8.24 -19.82
C GLN A 628 8.03 -6.71 -19.93
N SER A 629 9.13 -6.02 -20.27
CA SER A 629 9.15 -4.55 -20.42
C SER A 629 8.32 -4.07 -21.60
N ARG A 630 8.37 -4.75 -22.75
CA ARG A 630 7.50 -4.45 -23.90
C ARG A 630 6.04 -4.73 -23.57
N PHE A 631 5.75 -5.86 -22.93
CA PHE A 631 4.41 -6.19 -22.50
C PHE A 631 3.82 -5.12 -21.58
N CYS A 632 4.55 -4.66 -20.56
CA CYS A 632 4.09 -3.58 -19.67
C CYS A 632 3.84 -2.28 -20.43
N ALA A 633 4.73 -1.93 -21.38
CA ALA A 633 4.59 -0.73 -22.22
C ALA A 633 3.40 -0.82 -23.20
N GLU A 634 3.12 -1.99 -23.77
CA GLU A 634 1.95 -2.23 -24.61
C GLU A 634 0.66 -2.21 -23.79
N LEU A 635 0.67 -2.81 -22.59
CA LEU A 635 -0.47 -2.87 -21.70
C LEU A 635 -0.86 -1.48 -21.17
N ILE A 636 0.10 -0.61 -20.81
CA ILE A 636 -0.23 0.76 -20.38
C ILE A 636 -0.76 1.62 -21.52
N VAL A 637 -0.24 1.46 -22.75
CA VAL A 637 -0.79 2.12 -23.95
C VAL A 637 -2.20 1.62 -24.27
N LYS A 638 -2.48 0.32 -24.07
CA LYS A 638 -3.84 -0.25 -24.18
C LYS A 638 -4.76 0.31 -23.09
N GLN A 639 -4.30 0.37 -21.85
CA GLN A 639 -5.06 0.86 -20.68
C GLN A 639 -5.41 2.35 -20.77
N ALA A 640 -4.60 3.14 -21.48
CA ALA A 640 -4.95 4.53 -21.81
C ALA A 640 -6.16 4.64 -22.75
N GLY A 641 -6.43 3.63 -23.59
CA GLY A 641 -7.60 3.59 -24.46
C GLY A 641 -7.73 4.85 -25.33
N SER A 642 -8.82 5.60 -25.14
CA SER A 642 -9.04 6.92 -25.73
C SER A 642 -9.11 8.04 -24.66
N ASP A 643 -8.63 7.77 -23.44
CA ASP A 643 -8.53 8.75 -22.35
C ASP A 643 -7.42 9.77 -22.68
N VAL A 644 -7.84 10.99 -23.01
CA VAL A 644 -6.97 12.10 -23.39
C VAL A 644 -5.93 12.45 -22.31
N THR A 645 -6.25 12.24 -21.02
CA THR A 645 -5.34 12.53 -19.90
C THR A 645 -4.26 11.45 -19.80
N LYS A 646 -4.64 10.18 -19.89
CA LYS A 646 -3.71 9.04 -19.89
C LYS A 646 -2.80 9.06 -21.13
N LEU A 647 -3.36 9.37 -22.30
CA LEU A 647 -2.60 9.58 -23.54
C LEU A 647 -1.63 10.77 -23.46
N ALA A 648 -2.00 11.88 -22.82
CA ALA A 648 -1.11 13.02 -22.60
C ALA A 648 0.03 12.70 -21.60
N SER A 649 -0.23 11.87 -20.58
CA SER A 649 0.82 11.35 -19.70
C SER A 649 1.81 10.47 -20.46
N LEU A 650 1.32 9.52 -21.26
CA LEU A 650 2.17 8.68 -22.12
C LEU A 650 2.95 9.47 -23.16
N ALA A 651 2.38 10.54 -23.72
CA ALA A 651 3.10 11.46 -24.58
C ALA A 651 4.24 12.17 -23.82
N SER A 652 4.05 12.49 -22.55
CA SER A 652 5.10 13.08 -21.70
C SER A 652 6.21 12.08 -21.33
N ASN A 653 5.85 10.80 -21.18
CA ASN A 653 6.75 9.67 -20.87
C ASN A 653 7.26 8.92 -22.12
N TYR A 654 7.05 9.45 -23.32
CA TYR A 654 7.29 8.76 -24.60
C TYR A 654 8.69 8.13 -24.73
N ALA A 655 9.73 8.79 -24.17
CA ALA A 655 11.11 8.31 -24.21
C ALA A 655 11.34 6.98 -23.44
N HIS A 656 10.41 6.58 -22.56
CA HIS A 656 10.46 5.33 -21.80
C HIS A 656 9.71 4.17 -22.48
N LEU A 657 9.03 4.41 -23.61
CA LEU A 657 8.22 3.40 -24.31
C LEU A 657 9.04 2.67 -25.40
N PRO A 658 9.42 1.39 -25.20
CA PRO A 658 10.06 0.61 -26.26
C PRO A 658 9.13 0.40 -27.47
N SER A 659 9.71 0.06 -28.61
CA SER A 659 8.94 -0.47 -29.75
C SER A 659 8.43 -1.89 -29.40
N PRO A 660 7.18 -2.26 -29.74
CA PRO A 660 6.23 -1.53 -30.59
C PRO A 660 5.34 -0.53 -29.85
N ALA A 661 5.29 -0.51 -28.51
CA ALA A 661 4.39 0.35 -27.73
C ALA A 661 4.46 1.85 -28.10
N SER A 662 5.66 2.41 -28.31
CA SER A 662 5.81 3.80 -28.77
C SER A 662 5.27 4.03 -30.18
N LYS A 663 5.30 3.01 -31.06
CA LYS A 663 4.62 3.06 -32.37
C LYS A 663 3.10 2.99 -32.19
N THR A 664 2.60 2.04 -31.40
CA THR A 664 1.17 1.93 -31.10
C THR A 664 0.60 3.22 -30.52
N LEU A 665 1.35 3.93 -29.66
CA LEU A 665 0.98 5.25 -29.17
C LEU A 665 0.92 6.31 -30.28
N ARG A 666 1.91 6.37 -31.19
CA ARG A 666 1.84 7.28 -32.36
C ARG A 666 0.65 6.94 -33.26
N ASP A 667 0.45 5.67 -33.58
CA ASP A 667 -0.64 5.19 -34.41
C ASP A 667 -2.01 5.47 -33.76
N LYS A 668 -2.11 5.41 -32.42
CA LYS A 668 -3.31 5.79 -31.66
C LYS A 668 -3.52 7.31 -31.63
N LEU A 669 -2.47 8.11 -31.47
CA LEU A 669 -2.52 9.58 -31.57
C LEU A 669 -2.89 10.07 -32.98
N LEU A 670 -2.52 9.31 -34.02
CA LEU A 670 -2.90 9.52 -35.42
C LEU A 670 -4.18 8.77 -35.85
N SER A 671 -4.82 8.03 -34.93
CA SER A 671 -6.04 7.29 -35.26
C SER A 671 -7.21 8.24 -35.54
N GLU A 672 -8.21 7.75 -36.27
CA GLU A 672 -9.43 8.53 -36.48
C GLU A 672 -10.09 8.94 -35.16
N ASP A 673 -10.01 8.14 -34.09
CA ASP A 673 -10.51 8.52 -32.77
C ASP A 673 -9.93 9.87 -32.33
N CYS A 674 -8.60 9.99 -32.37
CA CYS A 674 -7.86 11.17 -31.91
C CYS A 674 -7.90 12.33 -32.92
N LEU A 675 -7.95 12.06 -34.24
CA LEU A 675 -8.01 13.11 -35.27
C LEU A 675 -9.43 13.67 -35.46
N LYS A 676 -10.48 12.87 -35.22
CA LYS A 676 -11.89 13.30 -35.24
C LYS A 676 -12.34 13.93 -33.93
N LEU A 677 -11.60 13.76 -32.83
CA LEU A 677 -11.77 14.61 -31.64
C LEU A 677 -11.87 16.06 -32.08
N SER A 678 -12.78 16.80 -31.43
CA SER A 678 -12.91 18.22 -31.72
C SER A 678 -11.54 18.87 -31.55
N GLU A 679 -11.32 19.91 -32.34
CA GLU A 679 -10.05 20.63 -32.35
C GLU A 679 -9.71 21.23 -30.96
N GLN A 680 -10.70 21.30 -30.07
CA GLN A 680 -10.58 21.62 -28.64
C GLN A 680 -10.16 20.42 -27.76
N GLU A 681 -10.63 19.20 -28.01
CA GLU A 681 -10.29 18.00 -27.23
C GLU A 681 -8.89 17.47 -27.55
N ARG A 682 -8.36 17.73 -28.75
CA ARG A 682 -6.97 17.43 -29.11
C ARG A 682 -5.92 18.25 -28.35
N MET A 683 -6.32 19.34 -27.69
CA MET A 683 -5.41 20.30 -27.06
C MET A 683 -4.45 19.71 -26.00
N PRO A 684 -4.86 18.83 -25.06
CA PRO A 684 -3.94 18.28 -24.07
C PRO A 684 -2.87 17.36 -24.68
N LEU A 685 -3.24 16.62 -25.73
CA LEU A 685 -2.31 15.76 -26.49
C LEU A 685 -1.27 16.62 -27.21
N TRP A 686 -1.73 17.63 -27.95
CA TRP A 686 -0.86 18.55 -28.68
C TRP A 686 0.08 19.31 -27.75
N ASP A 687 -0.41 19.83 -26.62
CA ASP A 687 0.40 20.57 -25.65
C ASP A 687 1.45 19.67 -24.94
N ALA A 688 1.10 18.42 -24.61
CA ALA A 688 2.05 17.44 -24.07
C ALA A 688 3.17 17.11 -25.07
N LEU A 689 2.83 16.88 -26.35
CA LEU A 689 3.80 16.65 -27.42
C LEU A 689 4.70 17.87 -27.63
N CYS A 690 4.15 19.09 -27.67
CA CYS A 690 4.93 20.32 -27.81
C CYS A 690 5.90 20.51 -26.62
N LYS A 691 5.47 20.24 -25.38
CA LYS A 691 6.33 20.29 -24.18
C LYS A 691 7.47 19.28 -24.25
N LEU A 692 7.19 18.05 -24.70
CA LEU A 692 8.21 17.02 -24.93
C LEU A 692 9.24 17.50 -25.96
N ILE A 693 8.79 17.93 -27.15
CA ILE A 693 9.66 18.44 -28.22
C ILE A 693 10.52 19.60 -27.72
N ALA A 694 9.93 20.59 -27.05
CA ALA A 694 10.64 21.75 -26.51
C ALA A 694 11.70 21.34 -25.47
N ARG A 695 11.39 20.40 -24.58
CA ARG A 695 12.35 19.85 -23.59
C ARG A 695 13.55 19.19 -24.28
N HIS A 696 13.32 18.38 -25.30
CA HIS A 696 14.40 17.69 -26.02
C HIS A 696 15.24 18.63 -26.90
N ARG A 697 14.59 19.55 -27.63
CA ARG A 697 15.26 20.58 -28.45
C ARG A 697 16.10 21.56 -27.61
N ARG A 698 15.73 21.79 -26.35
CA ARG A 698 16.49 22.62 -25.39
C ARG A 698 17.76 21.94 -24.86
N PHE A 699 17.80 20.60 -24.85
CA PHE A 699 18.93 19.81 -24.33
C PHE A 699 19.34 18.72 -25.34
N PRO A 700 19.78 19.08 -26.56
CA PRO A 700 20.05 18.12 -27.63
C PRO A 700 21.21 17.17 -27.31
N GLU A 701 22.24 17.67 -26.60
CA GLU A 701 23.45 16.91 -26.24
C GLU A 701 23.28 15.99 -25.01
N ALA A 702 22.10 15.94 -24.39
CA ALA A 702 21.89 15.15 -23.18
C ALA A 702 21.68 13.65 -23.53
N LYS A 703 22.29 12.74 -22.75
CA LYS A 703 22.20 11.27 -22.99
C LYS A 703 20.77 10.70 -22.96
N TRP A 704 19.84 11.37 -22.30
CA TRP A 704 18.42 11.00 -22.25
C TRP A 704 17.60 11.60 -23.41
N SER A 705 18.23 12.43 -24.26
CA SER A 705 17.51 13.13 -25.31
C SER A 705 17.24 12.23 -26.51
N LEU A 706 16.03 12.34 -27.08
CA LEU A 706 15.64 11.60 -28.27
C LEU A 706 16.42 12.11 -29.48
N GLY A 707 16.89 11.17 -30.32
CA GLY A 707 17.55 11.50 -31.58
C GLY A 707 16.62 12.26 -32.54
N ASN A 708 17.22 13.08 -33.41
CA ASN A 708 16.48 13.97 -34.32
C ASN A 708 15.42 13.23 -35.16
N ASP A 709 15.71 12.02 -35.63
CA ASP A 709 14.78 11.20 -36.43
C ASP A 709 13.53 10.75 -35.64
N SER A 710 13.67 10.55 -34.32
CA SER A 710 12.54 10.26 -33.43
C SER A 710 11.75 11.53 -33.10
N LEU A 711 12.43 12.67 -32.94
CA LEU A 711 11.78 13.97 -32.72
C LEU A 711 10.97 14.40 -33.93
N ILE A 712 11.46 14.19 -35.17
CA ILE A 712 10.71 14.50 -36.40
C ILE A 712 9.39 13.72 -36.44
N GLN A 713 9.40 12.42 -36.11
CA GLN A 713 8.16 11.62 -36.07
C GLN A 713 7.15 12.13 -35.02
N ILE A 714 7.63 12.71 -33.91
CA ILE A 714 6.76 13.31 -32.88
C ILE A 714 6.27 14.70 -33.33
N GLU A 715 7.11 15.48 -34.01
CA GLU A 715 6.77 16.76 -34.64
C GLU A 715 5.70 16.57 -35.74
N GLU A 716 5.79 15.50 -36.54
CA GLU A 716 4.76 15.11 -37.51
C GLU A 716 3.41 14.81 -36.83
N VAL A 717 3.39 13.98 -35.78
CA VAL A 717 2.17 13.69 -34.99
C VAL A 717 1.58 14.97 -34.39
N ALA A 718 2.42 15.82 -33.79
CA ALA A 718 2.01 17.09 -33.22
C ALA A 718 1.46 18.04 -34.29
N SER A 719 2.00 18.03 -35.52
CA SER A 719 1.52 18.87 -36.62
C SER A 719 0.13 18.46 -37.14
N GLN A 720 -0.23 17.18 -37.07
CA GLN A 720 -1.55 16.69 -37.46
C GLN A 720 -2.60 16.88 -36.37
N LEU A 721 -2.20 16.76 -35.10
CA LEU A 721 -3.07 17.07 -33.96
C LEU A 721 -3.27 18.57 -33.75
N ALA A 722 -2.38 19.41 -34.30
CA ALA A 722 -2.45 20.86 -34.17
C ALA A 722 -3.82 21.42 -34.61
N PRO A 723 -4.34 22.43 -33.89
CA PRO A 723 -5.53 23.15 -34.34
C PRO A 723 -5.26 23.92 -35.64
N LYS A 724 -6.26 23.98 -36.54
CA LYS A 724 -6.20 24.78 -37.78
C LYS A 724 -6.89 26.13 -37.64
N SER A 725 -7.88 26.26 -36.75
CA SER A 725 -8.50 27.56 -36.48
C SER A 725 -7.52 28.48 -35.76
N LEU A 726 -7.44 29.73 -36.24
CA LEU A 726 -6.67 30.80 -35.60
C LEU A 726 -7.05 30.94 -34.12
N ASN A 727 -8.32 30.71 -33.82
CA ASN A 727 -8.90 30.59 -32.49
C ASN A 727 -8.21 29.53 -31.61
N LEU A 728 -8.20 28.26 -32.02
CA LEU A 728 -7.65 27.19 -31.17
C LEU A 728 -6.12 27.15 -31.17
N LEU A 729 -5.44 27.65 -32.22
CA LEU A 729 -4.01 27.99 -32.16
C LEU A 729 -3.74 29.06 -31.10
N SER A 730 -4.51 30.16 -31.12
CA SER A 730 -4.38 31.25 -30.15
C SER A 730 -4.74 30.83 -28.74
N LYS A 731 -5.61 29.84 -28.54
CA LYS A 731 -6.01 29.33 -27.21
C LYS A 731 -4.81 28.93 -26.32
N ARG A 732 -3.72 28.40 -26.89
CA ARG A 732 -2.49 28.10 -26.13
C ARG A 732 -1.79 29.37 -25.65
N LEU A 733 -1.83 30.46 -26.43
CA LEU A 733 -1.36 31.80 -26.01
C LEU A 733 -2.15 32.31 -24.81
N PHE A 734 -3.47 32.05 -24.75
CA PHE A 734 -4.36 32.43 -23.64
C PHE A 734 -4.36 31.44 -22.45
N SER A 735 -3.38 30.53 -22.39
CA SER A 735 -3.11 29.65 -21.25
C SER A 735 -1.85 30.08 -20.48
N ASP A 736 -1.65 29.56 -19.26
CA ASP A 736 -0.48 29.90 -18.43
C ASP A 736 0.82 29.20 -18.86
N ALA A 737 0.74 28.11 -19.63
CA ALA A 737 1.90 27.30 -20.04
C ALA A 737 2.88 28.06 -20.94
N TYR A 738 2.39 28.96 -21.80
CA TYR A 738 3.18 29.62 -22.84
C TYR A 738 4.20 30.65 -22.32
N PHE A 739 4.18 30.97 -21.02
CA PHE A 739 5.11 31.92 -20.40
C PHE A 739 6.59 31.44 -20.43
N TYR A 740 6.80 30.13 -20.52
CA TYR A 740 8.13 29.52 -20.47
C TYR A 740 8.78 29.32 -21.85
N GLU A 741 8.03 29.51 -22.94
CA GLU A 741 8.48 29.32 -24.33
C GLU A 741 9.01 30.60 -24.99
N VAL A 742 8.90 31.75 -24.31
CA VAL A 742 9.36 33.06 -24.81
C VAL A 742 10.64 33.50 -24.12
N ASP A 743 11.71 33.81 -24.85
CA ASP A 743 12.97 34.30 -24.28
C ASP A 743 12.94 35.79 -23.85
N GLY A 744 13.63 36.09 -22.73
CA GLY A 744 13.74 37.42 -22.13
C GLY A 744 13.55 37.43 -20.61
N SER A 745 13.63 38.61 -19.99
CA SER A 745 13.35 38.81 -18.56
C SER A 745 11.85 38.75 -18.24
N GLN A 746 11.48 38.58 -16.96
CA GLN A 746 10.09 38.35 -16.54
C GLN A 746 9.12 39.48 -16.95
N GLN A 747 9.53 40.75 -16.84
CA GLN A 747 8.71 41.89 -17.29
C GLN A 747 8.62 41.97 -18.82
N GLU A 748 9.68 41.63 -19.54
CA GLU A 748 9.67 41.56 -21.01
C GLU A 748 8.78 40.41 -21.49
N LYS A 749 8.80 39.24 -20.84
CA LYS A 749 7.91 38.12 -21.14
C LYS A 749 6.44 38.51 -20.97
N GLN A 750 6.06 39.18 -19.87
CA GLN A 750 4.68 39.63 -19.69
C GLN A 750 4.25 40.67 -20.74
N LYS A 751 5.10 41.65 -21.06
CA LYS A 751 4.80 42.64 -22.11
C LYS A 751 4.73 42.02 -23.50
N LYS A 752 5.67 41.15 -23.87
CA LYS A 752 5.67 40.39 -25.12
C LYS A 752 4.41 39.51 -25.22
N LEU A 753 4.06 38.78 -24.17
CA LEU A 753 2.89 37.89 -24.15
C LEU A 753 1.56 38.65 -24.22
N PHE A 754 1.43 39.78 -23.52
CA PHE A 754 0.26 40.65 -23.66
C PHE A 754 0.17 41.24 -25.08
N GLN A 755 1.30 41.66 -25.67
CA GLN A 755 1.32 42.16 -27.04
C GLN A 755 0.97 41.06 -28.07
N ILE A 756 1.51 39.85 -27.93
CA ILE A 756 1.17 38.70 -28.78
C ILE A 756 -0.31 38.33 -28.66
N ARG A 757 -0.87 38.33 -27.44
CA ARG A 757 -2.31 38.13 -27.19
C ARG A 757 -3.16 39.26 -27.78
N LYS A 758 -2.72 40.51 -27.66
CA LYS A 758 -3.39 41.68 -28.24
C LYS A 758 -3.43 41.57 -29.77
N THR A 759 -2.29 41.30 -30.40
CA THR A 759 -2.20 41.09 -31.85
C THR A 759 -3.05 39.92 -32.31
N ALA A 760 -3.12 38.80 -31.57
CA ALA A 760 -4.05 37.72 -31.89
C ALA A 760 -5.54 38.13 -31.85
N ILE A 761 -5.95 39.02 -30.93
CA ILE A 761 -7.32 39.59 -30.94
C ILE A 761 -7.50 40.60 -32.08
N GLU A 762 -6.48 41.41 -32.39
CA GLU A 762 -6.52 42.36 -33.51
C GLU A 762 -6.62 41.63 -34.86
N ASP A 763 -5.93 40.51 -35.04
CA ASP A 763 -6.02 39.69 -36.25
C ASP A 763 -7.42 39.05 -36.40
N ILE A 764 -7.99 38.52 -35.30
CA ILE A 764 -9.37 37.99 -35.28
C ILE A 764 -10.42 39.10 -35.50
N LEU A 765 -10.17 40.33 -35.02
CA LEU A 765 -11.00 41.51 -35.34
C LEU A 765 -10.91 41.89 -36.83
N ASN A 766 -9.72 41.78 -37.44
CA ASN A 766 -9.51 42.17 -38.84
C ASN A 766 -10.13 41.18 -39.84
N GLU A 767 -10.27 39.90 -39.48
CA GLU A 767 -10.91 38.91 -40.36
C GLU A 767 -12.44 39.07 -40.46
N GLY A 768 -13.13 39.51 -39.40
CA GLY A 768 -14.60 39.50 -39.35
C GLY A 768 -15.26 40.36 -38.26
N GLY A 769 -14.53 41.34 -37.71
CA GLY A 769 -15.04 42.31 -36.76
C GLY A 769 -15.34 41.76 -35.36
N ILE A 770 -16.06 42.54 -34.55
CA ILE A 770 -16.41 42.20 -33.18
C ILE A 770 -17.15 40.84 -33.07
N SER A 771 -17.97 40.51 -34.08
CA SER A 771 -18.67 39.24 -34.23
C SER A 771 -17.75 38.02 -34.15
N GLN A 772 -16.58 38.07 -34.82
CA GLN A 772 -15.65 36.93 -34.85
C GLN A 772 -14.85 36.79 -33.55
N VAL A 773 -14.65 37.88 -32.79
CA VAL A 773 -14.06 37.79 -31.43
C VAL A 773 -15.04 37.21 -30.42
N LEU A 774 -16.34 37.53 -30.55
CA LEU A 774 -17.39 36.91 -29.73
C LEU A 774 -17.43 35.38 -29.94
N GLU A 775 -17.29 34.96 -31.20
CA GLU A 775 -17.11 33.55 -31.56
C GLU A 775 -15.84 32.96 -30.95
N PHE A 776 -14.67 33.61 -31.11
CA PHE A 776 -13.40 33.15 -30.54
C PHE A 776 -13.46 32.95 -29.03
N ALA A 777 -14.00 33.92 -28.31
CA ALA A 777 -14.05 33.93 -26.85
C ALA A 777 -14.84 32.74 -26.28
N SER A 778 -15.80 32.22 -27.04
CA SER A 778 -16.55 31.00 -26.71
C SER A 778 -15.69 29.71 -26.75
N THR A 779 -14.48 29.75 -27.33
CA THR A 779 -13.62 28.56 -27.53
C THR A 779 -12.48 28.44 -26.51
N VAL A 780 -12.07 29.52 -25.84
CA VAL A 780 -10.91 29.51 -24.93
C VAL A 780 -11.24 29.03 -23.52
N SER A 781 -10.25 28.48 -22.81
CA SER A 781 -10.37 28.09 -21.40
C SER A 781 -10.46 29.28 -20.43
N ASN A 782 -10.00 30.47 -20.86
CA ASN A 782 -10.08 31.69 -20.07
C ASN A 782 -10.66 32.86 -20.90
N THR A 783 -11.94 32.73 -21.27
CA THR A 783 -12.78 33.72 -21.98
C THR A 783 -12.69 35.12 -21.37
N ARG A 784 -12.46 35.21 -20.06
CA ARG A 784 -12.24 36.47 -19.35
C ARG A 784 -11.02 37.24 -19.85
N ILE A 785 -9.91 36.59 -20.20
CA ILE A 785 -8.74 37.29 -20.75
C ILE A 785 -9.07 37.92 -22.11
N VAL A 786 -9.94 37.29 -22.92
CA VAL A 786 -10.40 37.88 -24.19
C VAL A 786 -11.25 39.13 -23.94
N GLY A 787 -12.16 39.10 -22.97
CA GLY A 787 -12.90 40.29 -22.53
C GLY A 787 -12.00 41.40 -21.95
N GLU A 788 -10.95 41.03 -21.21
CA GLU A 788 -9.96 41.98 -20.66
C GLU A 788 -9.04 42.59 -21.72
N VAL A 789 -8.72 41.86 -22.80
CA VAL A 789 -7.96 42.40 -23.95
C VAL A 789 -8.86 43.30 -24.81
N LEU A 790 -10.09 42.88 -25.11
CA LEU A 790 -11.08 43.71 -25.80
C LEU A 790 -11.33 45.04 -25.09
N GLY A 791 -11.57 45.02 -23.77
CA GLY A 791 -11.79 46.23 -22.99
C GLY A 791 -10.58 47.19 -22.94
N ALA A 792 -9.37 46.67 -23.21
CA ALA A 792 -8.13 47.44 -23.24
C ALA A 792 -7.77 48.00 -24.63
N LEU A 793 -8.59 47.76 -25.67
CA LEU A 793 -8.44 48.41 -26.99
C LEU A 793 -9.04 49.83 -27.04
N ASP A 794 -9.86 50.19 -26.03
CA ASP A 794 -10.44 51.52 -25.79
C ASP A 794 -11.09 52.19 -27.02
N GLN A 795 -12.05 51.48 -27.64
CA GLN A 795 -12.89 52.02 -28.71
C GLN A 795 -14.34 52.12 -28.22
N SER A 796 -14.94 53.30 -28.37
CA SER A 796 -16.32 53.62 -27.96
C SER A 796 -17.36 52.75 -28.67
N ASP A 797 -17.07 52.36 -29.90
CA ASP A 797 -18.03 51.73 -30.80
C ASP A 797 -18.34 50.31 -30.31
N PHE A 798 -17.36 49.65 -29.66
CA PHE A 798 -17.55 48.36 -29.00
C PHE A 798 -18.50 48.42 -27.79
N ASP A 799 -18.57 49.53 -27.05
CA ASP A 799 -19.54 49.66 -25.95
C ASP A 799 -20.98 49.61 -26.51
N ALA A 800 -21.21 50.21 -27.69
CA ALA A 800 -22.52 50.23 -28.36
C ALA A 800 -22.84 48.93 -29.11
N ASP A 801 -21.85 48.28 -29.73
CA ASP A 801 -22.04 46.97 -30.40
C ASP A 801 -22.38 45.84 -29.41
N LEU A 802 -21.83 45.91 -28.19
CA LEU A 802 -21.99 44.87 -27.18
C LEU A 802 -23.19 45.14 -26.25
N LEU A 803 -23.51 46.41 -25.93
CA LEU A 803 -24.52 46.79 -24.95
C LEU A 803 -25.63 47.68 -25.56
N PRO A 804 -26.93 47.39 -25.33
CA PRO A 804 -27.48 46.30 -24.50
C PRO A 804 -27.59 44.94 -25.24
N ALA A 805 -27.23 44.88 -26.52
CA ALA A 805 -27.63 43.82 -27.44
C ALA A 805 -27.24 42.39 -27.01
N LEU A 806 -26.14 42.23 -26.26
CA LEU A 806 -25.63 40.93 -25.81
C LEU A 806 -25.94 40.59 -24.35
N LEU A 807 -26.62 41.48 -23.62
CA LEU A 807 -27.03 41.23 -22.24
C LEU A 807 -28.19 40.24 -22.16
N ASP A 808 -29.19 40.39 -23.04
CA ASP A 808 -30.36 39.52 -23.10
C ASP A 808 -30.15 38.26 -23.98
N LYS A 809 -28.93 37.70 -23.90
CA LYS A 809 -28.53 36.48 -24.60
C LYS A 809 -28.36 35.35 -23.59
N THR A 810 -28.95 34.19 -23.86
CA THR A 810 -28.95 33.03 -22.97
C THR A 810 -27.67 32.19 -23.02
N ASP A 811 -26.54 32.75 -23.49
CA ASP A 811 -25.27 32.03 -23.67
C ASP A 811 -24.28 32.34 -22.52
N GLN A 812 -23.85 31.30 -21.82
CA GLN A 812 -23.01 31.40 -20.62
C GLN A 812 -21.58 31.89 -20.88
N LYS A 813 -21.03 31.66 -22.08
CA LYS A 813 -19.67 32.10 -22.43
C LYS A 813 -19.67 33.54 -22.93
N ILE A 814 -20.69 33.93 -23.70
CA ILE A 814 -20.97 35.32 -24.05
C ILE A 814 -21.21 36.12 -22.77
N GLN A 815 -21.99 35.60 -21.81
CA GLN A 815 -22.17 36.25 -20.51
C GLN A 815 -20.84 36.43 -19.77
N SER A 816 -19.94 35.44 -19.78
CA SER A 816 -18.60 35.52 -19.16
C SER A 816 -17.69 36.55 -19.84
N LEU A 817 -17.69 36.60 -21.19
CA LEU A 817 -16.98 37.64 -21.95
C LEU A 817 -17.54 39.03 -21.63
N VAL A 818 -18.86 39.20 -21.72
CA VAL A 818 -19.50 40.51 -21.53
C VAL A 818 -19.28 40.99 -20.11
N THR A 819 -19.37 40.11 -19.12
CA THR A 819 -19.01 40.39 -17.71
C THR A 819 -17.56 40.84 -17.55
N ALA A 820 -16.60 40.14 -18.19
CA ALA A 820 -15.18 40.47 -18.12
C ALA A 820 -14.85 41.79 -18.84
N TYR A 821 -15.48 42.04 -19.98
CA TYR A 821 -15.39 43.28 -20.76
C TYR A 821 -15.93 44.46 -19.96
N VAL A 822 -17.18 44.37 -19.47
CA VAL A 822 -17.83 45.35 -18.58
C VAL A 822 -16.95 45.65 -17.37
N SER A 823 -16.38 44.62 -16.73
CA SER A 823 -15.45 44.77 -15.60
C SER A 823 -14.16 45.50 -15.98
N ARG A 824 -13.60 45.24 -17.18
CA ARG A 824 -12.36 45.89 -17.65
C ARG A 824 -12.58 47.36 -18.02
N ARG A 825 -13.70 47.68 -18.68
CA ARG A 825 -14.11 49.06 -18.98
C ARG A 825 -14.34 49.83 -17.67
N GLN A 826 -15.03 49.23 -16.71
CA GLN A 826 -15.23 49.80 -15.37
C GLN A 826 -13.92 49.98 -14.58
N LEU A 827 -12.90 49.13 -14.76
CA LEU A 827 -11.58 49.34 -14.16
C LEU A 827 -10.82 50.54 -14.78
N MET A 828 -11.01 50.79 -16.07
CA MET A 828 -10.35 51.89 -16.79
C MET A 828 -11.10 53.24 -16.64
N GLY A 829 -12.42 53.22 -16.44
CA GLY A 829 -13.29 54.41 -16.39
C GLY A 829 -14.12 54.59 -15.11
N ASN A 830 -14.00 53.71 -14.10
CA ASN A 830 -14.84 53.66 -12.89
C ASN A 830 -16.36 53.61 -13.19
N TRP A 831 -17.20 53.86 -12.17
CA TRP A 831 -18.67 53.97 -12.35
C TRP A 831 -19.07 55.09 -13.33
N GLN A 832 -18.20 56.07 -13.59
CA GLN A 832 -18.44 57.12 -14.60
C GLN A 832 -18.63 56.53 -16.01
N TRP A 833 -18.01 55.39 -16.33
CA TRP A 833 -18.29 54.66 -17.57
C TRP A 833 -19.72 54.08 -17.59
N PHE A 834 -20.16 53.43 -16.50
CA PHE A 834 -21.54 52.93 -16.40
C PHE A 834 -22.56 54.08 -16.49
N ASP A 835 -22.32 55.18 -15.80
CA ASP A 835 -23.21 56.36 -15.82
C ASP A 835 -23.22 57.06 -17.19
N GLY A 836 -22.11 56.98 -17.94
CA GLY A 836 -21.99 57.51 -19.31
C GLY A 836 -22.75 56.73 -20.38
N ILE A 837 -23.14 55.48 -20.13
CA ILE A 837 -23.97 54.69 -21.06
C ILE A 837 -25.40 55.24 -21.07
N ASN A 838 -25.92 55.65 -22.22
CA ASN A 838 -27.32 56.02 -22.36
C ASN A 838 -28.22 54.77 -22.30
N LYS A 839 -29.17 54.77 -21.36
CA LYS A 839 -30.10 53.65 -21.07
C LYS A 839 -31.57 54.00 -21.27
N THR A 840 -31.88 55.17 -21.86
CA THR A 840 -33.26 55.67 -22.02
C THR A 840 -34.18 54.72 -22.77
N ASP A 841 -33.63 53.95 -23.70
CA ASP A 841 -34.38 53.10 -24.63
C ASP A 841 -34.20 51.60 -24.34
N TRP A 842 -33.72 51.25 -23.14
CA TRP A 842 -33.44 49.86 -22.75
C TRP A 842 -34.65 49.19 -22.10
N MET A 843 -34.89 47.92 -22.43
CA MET A 843 -35.97 47.14 -21.81
C MET A 843 -35.62 46.75 -20.36
N PRO A 844 -36.61 46.65 -19.44
CA PRO A 844 -36.39 46.17 -18.07
C PRO A 844 -35.61 44.84 -18.02
N LYS A 845 -35.92 43.90 -18.91
CA LYS A 845 -35.20 42.62 -19.03
C LYS A 845 -33.69 42.78 -19.34
N GLN A 846 -33.32 43.75 -20.18
CA GLN A 846 -31.91 44.02 -20.52
C GLN A 846 -31.18 44.74 -19.39
N ILE A 847 -31.85 45.68 -18.72
CA ILE A 847 -31.33 46.35 -17.53
C ILE A 847 -31.09 45.32 -16.42
N ALA A 848 -32.02 44.38 -16.20
CA ALA A 848 -31.85 43.25 -15.29
C ALA A 848 -30.59 42.43 -15.60
N LEU A 849 -30.30 42.20 -16.88
CA LEU A 849 -29.17 41.36 -17.30
C LEU A 849 -27.82 42.09 -17.30
N LEU A 850 -27.77 43.42 -17.45
CA LEU A 850 -26.57 44.21 -17.09
C LEU A 850 -26.28 44.12 -15.60
N LEU A 851 -27.32 44.23 -14.77
CA LEU A 851 -27.22 44.13 -13.33
C LEU A 851 -26.84 42.71 -12.87
N CYS A 852 -27.22 41.66 -13.61
CA CYS A 852 -26.72 40.28 -13.42
C CYS A 852 -25.23 40.08 -13.79
N ALA A 853 -24.63 41.00 -14.55
CA ALA A 853 -23.23 40.92 -15.00
C ALA A 853 -22.28 41.81 -14.18
N LEU A 854 -22.79 42.86 -13.55
CA LEU A 854 -22.11 43.58 -12.48
C LEU A 854 -22.11 42.72 -11.18
N PRO A 855 -21.36 43.09 -10.12
CA PRO A 855 -21.36 42.30 -8.89
C PRO A 855 -22.78 42.07 -8.36
N PHE A 856 -23.13 40.82 -8.04
CA PHE A 856 -24.40 40.42 -7.40
C PHE A 856 -24.38 40.89 -5.93
N GLU A 857 -24.40 42.20 -5.74
CA GLU A 857 -24.19 42.92 -4.50
C GLU A 857 -25.24 44.01 -4.32
N LYS A 858 -25.28 44.61 -3.12
CA LYS A 858 -26.31 45.59 -2.78
C LYS A 858 -26.39 46.79 -3.74
N ASN A 859 -25.27 47.35 -4.23
CA ASN A 859 -25.32 48.42 -5.24
C ASN A 859 -25.98 47.98 -6.57
N ALA A 860 -26.02 46.69 -6.90
CA ALA A 860 -26.75 46.17 -8.05
C ALA A 860 -28.23 45.89 -7.71
N TRP A 861 -28.54 45.42 -6.49
CA TRP A 861 -29.93 45.21 -6.05
C TRP A 861 -30.68 46.54 -5.82
N ASP A 862 -30.02 47.54 -5.21
CA ASP A 862 -30.54 48.90 -5.07
C ASP A 862 -30.80 49.53 -6.47
N LYS A 863 -30.08 49.07 -7.51
CA LYS A 863 -30.32 49.45 -8.92
C LYS A 863 -31.36 48.57 -9.61
N VAL A 864 -31.56 47.31 -9.21
CA VAL A 864 -32.72 46.49 -9.61
C VAL A 864 -34.00 47.14 -9.11
N GLU A 865 -34.04 47.57 -7.86
CA GLU A 865 -35.19 48.27 -7.29
C GLU A 865 -35.40 49.66 -7.93
N GLN A 866 -34.33 50.46 -8.06
CA GLN A 866 -34.41 51.80 -8.69
C GLN A 866 -34.76 51.78 -10.19
N LEU A 867 -34.49 50.68 -10.93
CA LEU A 867 -34.63 50.64 -12.39
C LEU A 867 -35.63 49.60 -12.95
N LEU A 868 -36.14 48.64 -12.16
CA LEU A 868 -37.01 47.55 -12.67
C LEU A 868 -38.42 47.48 -12.08
N GLY A 869 -38.61 47.85 -10.81
CA GLY A 869 -39.92 47.84 -10.14
C GLY A 869 -40.68 46.50 -10.25
N GLU A 870 -41.93 46.54 -10.70
CA GLU A 870 -42.85 45.39 -10.82
C GLU A 870 -42.36 44.25 -11.76
N ASN A 871 -41.26 44.45 -12.49
CA ASN A 871 -40.74 43.50 -13.48
C ASN A 871 -39.75 42.46 -12.92
N GLU A 872 -39.68 42.27 -11.59
CA GLU A 872 -38.76 41.33 -10.94
C GLU A 872 -38.88 39.87 -11.42
N GLY A 873 -40.06 39.45 -11.90
CA GLY A 873 -40.26 38.09 -12.45
C GLY A 873 -39.34 37.75 -13.64
N TYR A 874 -38.84 38.75 -14.38
CA TYR A 874 -37.84 38.54 -15.43
C TYR A 874 -36.47 38.18 -14.87
N TYR A 875 -36.11 38.72 -13.71
CA TYR A 875 -34.92 38.33 -12.96
C TYR A 875 -35.10 36.92 -12.36
N TRP A 876 -36.30 36.55 -11.87
CA TRP A 876 -36.51 35.25 -11.22
C TRP A 876 -36.74 34.04 -12.15
N ASN A 877 -37.38 34.20 -13.31
CA ASN A 877 -37.49 33.12 -14.31
C ASN A 877 -36.21 32.92 -15.15
N ASN A 878 -35.27 33.87 -15.16
CA ASN A 878 -34.11 33.88 -16.07
C ASN A 878 -32.75 34.15 -15.40
N THR A 879 -32.70 34.48 -14.11
CA THR A 879 -31.49 34.20 -13.32
C THR A 879 -31.17 32.73 -13.53
N ASN A 880 -29.90 32.38 -13.58
CA ASN A 880 -29.43 30.99 -13.74
C ASN A 880 -29.77 30.12 -12.49
N ALA A 881 -30.73 30.57 -11.66
CA ALA A 881 -30.96 30.20 -10.27
C ALA A 881 -29.65 29.78 -9.61
N ASN A 882 -28.59 30.59 -9.81
CA ASN A 882 -27.24 30.17 -9.48
C ASN A 882 -26.98 30.49 -8.03
N THR A 883 -27.68 29.69 -7.24
CA THR A 883 -27.85 29.65 -5.79
C THR A 883 -26.55 29.36 -5.04
N HIS A 884 -25.40 29.51 -5.71
CA HIS A 884 -24.06 29.18 -5.24
C HIS A 884 -23.15 30.41 -4.97
N LYS A 885 -23.37 31.58 -5.61
CA LYS A 885 -22.51 32.79 -5.47
C LYS A 885 -23.10 33.90 -4.60
N ILE A 886 -24.31 33.68 -4.14
CA ILE A 886 -25.15 34.65 -3.46
C ILE A 886 -24.71 34.76 -2.00
N LYS A 887 -24.44 35.97 -1.49
CA LYS A 887 -24.14 36.13 -0.05
C LYS A 887 -25.36 35.90 0.86
N ASP A 888 -26.61 35.88 0.32
CA ASP A 888 -27.91 35.51 0.98
C ASP A 888 -29.06 35.03 -0.01
N GLY A 889 -29.50 33.73 -0.04
CA GLY A 889 -30.85 33.25 -0.53
C GLY A 889 -31.04 32.17 -1.69
N THR A 890 -31.72 31.00 -1.45
CA THR A 890 -31.79 29.83 -2.42
C THR A 890 -33.12 29.06 -2.72
N GLU A 891 -33.83 28.44 -1.76
CA GLU A 891 -34.97 27.48 -2.04
C GLU A 891 -36.14 28.11 -2.84
N TYR A 892 -36.14 29.44 -2.87
CA TYR A 892 -36.89 30.38 -3.71
C TYR A 892 -36.82 30.11 -5.25
N ALA A 893 -36.47 28.89 -5.73
CA ALA A 893 -36.18 28.57 -7.15
C ALA A 893 -36.76 27.25 -7.74
N LEU A 894 -36.63 26.06 -7.11
CA LEU A 894 -37.14 24.78 -7.70
C LEU A 894 -38.61 24.49 -7.38
N ARG A 895 -39.08 24.99 -6.22
CA ARG A 895 -40.52 25.11 -5.97
C ARG A 895 -41.13 26.05 -7.01
N LYS A 896 -40.44 27.15 -7.33
CA LYS A 896 -40.71 28.00 -8.51
C LYS A 896 -40.51 27.29 -9.89
N LEU A 897 -40.50 25.95 -9.98
CA LEU A 897 -40.60 25.17 -11.23
C LEU A 897 -41.74 24.13 -11.22
N LEU A 898 -41.94 23.36 -10.13
CA LEU A 898 -43.11 22.48 -9.99
C LEU A 898 -44.38 23.22 -9.51
N GLU A 899 -44.25 24.37 -8.83
CA GLU A 899 -45.36 25.36 -8.67
C GLU A 899 -45.78 25.96 -10.02
N PHE A 900 -44.99 25.71 -11.09
CA PHE A 900 -45.29 26.10 -12.47
C PHE A 900 -45.61 24.85 -13.36
N ASP A 901 -46.01 23.73 -12.71
CA ASP A 901 -46.89 22.59 -13.12
C ASP A 901 -46.71 21.87 -14.48
N ARG A 902 -46.04 20.69 -14.53
CA ARG A 902 -45.60 20.06 -15.81
C ARG A 902 -45.43 18.50 -15.89
N PRO A 903 -46.42 17.61 -15.65
CA PRO A 903 -46.25 16.13 -15.74
C PRO A 903 -46.42 15.51 -17.14
N ILE A 904 -47.11 16.17 -18.08
CA ILE A 904 -47.11 15.77 -19.50
C ILE A 904 -45.91 16.38 -20.24
N ALA A 905 -45.21 17.38 -19.67
CA ALA A 905 -43.82 17.65 -20.05
C ALA A 905 -42.86 16.53 -19.61
N ALA A 906 -43.36 15.56 -18.84
CA ALA A 906 -42.76 14.23 -18.69
C ALA A 906 -43.32 13.28 -19.78
N ILE A 907 -44.63 12.98 -19.86
CA ILE A 907 -45.18 11.97 -20.83
C ILE A 907 -45.01 12.32 -22.32
N ASN A 908 -44.73 13.57 -22.67
CA ASN A 908 -44.33 13.99 -24.02
C ASN A 908 -42.82 14.27 -24.15
N GLY A 909 -42.06 14.12 -23.08
CA GLY A 909 -40.66 13.72 -23.17
C GLY A 909 -40.49 12.23 -23.48
N ILE A 910 -41.58 11.51 -23.85
CA ILE A 910 -41.66 10.05 -23.78
C ILE A 910 -42.25 9.45 -25.05
N TYR A 911 -43.55 9.52 -25.35
CA TYR A 911 -44.03 8.93 -26.63
C TYR A 911 -43.34 9.58 -27.83
N ARG A 912 -43.03 10.89 -27.72
CA ARG A 912 -42.10 11.64 -28.58
C ARG A 912 -40.85 10.83 -28.92
N ASP A 913 -40.29 10.13 -27.95
CA ASP A 913 -38.99 9.52 -28.05
C ASP A 913 -39.02 8.08 -28.61
N LEU A 914 -40.07 7.25 -28.43
CA LEU A 914 -40.19 5.99 -29.22
C LEU A 914 -40.57 6.30 -30.68
N SER A 915 -41.16 7.47 -30.95
CA SER A 915 -41.37 7.95 -32.33
C SER A 915 -40.16 8.68 -32.95
N GLU A 916 -39.28 9.30 -32.15
CA GLU A 916 -38.03 9.95 -32.60
C GLU A 916 -36.81 9.02 -32.52
N ASN A 917 -36.99 7.74 -32.14
CA ASN A 917 -35.93 6.81 -31.73
C ASN A 917 -35.01 7.32 -30.59
N ARG A 918 -35.42 8.38 -29.88
CA ARG A 918 -34.83 8.81 -28.61
C ARG A 918 -35.22 7.91 -27.43
N GLY A 919 -36.07 6.91 -27.70
CA GLY A 919 -36.64 5.94 -26.76
C GLY A 919 -37.69 6.59 -25.86
N ILE A 920 -38.95 6.11 -25.91
CA ILE A 920 -39.86 6.34 -24.76
C ILE A 920 -39.01 6.00 -23.53
N ASN A 921 -38.90 6.89 -22.54
CA ASN A 921 -38.62 6.32 -21.23
C ASN A 921 -39.83 5.40 -20.99
N PRO A 922 -39.62 4.07 -20.86
CA PRO A 922 -40.75 3.17 -20.91
C PRO A 922 -41.69 3.42 -19.73
N ASP A 923 -41.24 4.13 -18.68
CA ASP A 923 -41.97 4.47 -17.46
C ASP A 923 -43.03 5.55 -17.62
N LEU A 924 -42.81 6.74 -18.16
CA LEU A 924 -43.99 7.60 -18.45
C LEU A 924 -44.91 6.98 -19.54
N ALA A 925 -44.47 5.92 -20.24
CA ALA A 925 -45.32 5.03 -21.05
C ALA A 925 -45.84 3.78 -20.29
N CYS A 926 -45.32 3.50 -19.09
CA CYS A 926 -45.65 2.38 -18.20
C CYS A 926 -46.37 2.83 -16.93
N ASP A 927 -46.02 3.91 -16.26
CA ASP A 927 -46.89 4.95 -15.69
C ASP A 927 -47.95 5.48 -16.67
N ALA A 928 -48.00 5.01 -17.93
CA ALA A 928 -49.22 5.00 -18.75
C ALA A 928 -49.88 3.60 -18.84
N LEU A 929 -49.19 2.53 -19.27
CA LEU A 929 -49.78 1.17 -19.42
C LEU A 929 -50.23 0.49 -18.10
N LEU A 930 -49.59 0.79 -16.96
CA LEU A 930 -49.97 0.40 -15.58
C LEU A 930 -50.93 1.41 -14.98
N ALA A 931 -50.73 2.72 -15.21
CA ALA A 931 -51.77 3.70 -14.91
C ALA A 931 -53.08 3.46 -15.70
N ALA A 932 -53.05 2.57 -16.71
CA ALA A 932 -54.20 2.01 -17.42
C ALA A 932 -54.67 0.65 -16.85
N SER A 933 -53.77 -0.32 -16.59
CA SER A 933 -54.17 -1.62 -16.00
C SER A 933 -54.75 -1.49 -14.58
N VAL A 934 -54.47 -0.37 -13.89
CA VAL A 934 -54.95 -0.04 -12.54
C VAL A 934 -56.23 0.82 -12.51
N LYS A 935 -56.71 1.37 -13.65
CA LYS A 935 -57.82 2.36 -13.67
C LYS A 935 -59.15 1.92 -14.32
N SER A 936 -59.29 0.70 -14.86
CA SER A 936 -60.33 0.42 -15.88
C SER A 936 -61.27 -0.80 -15.66
N GLU A 937 -62.01 -0.87 -14.55
CA GLU A 937 -63.19 -1.77 -14.43
C GLU A 937 -64.33 -1.46 -15.43
N LYS A 938 -64.25 -0.35 -16.19
CA LYS A 938 -65.25 0.06 -17.20
C LYS A 938 -64.71 0.29 -18.62
N SER A 939 -63.43 0.05 -18.87
CA SER A 939 -62.78 0.27 -20.18
C SER A 939 -61.84 -0.85 -20.63
N PHE A 940 -61.97 -2.08 -20.10
CA PHE A 940 -61.39 -3.26 -20.78
C PHE A 940 -61.94 -3.44 -22.20
N SER A 941 -63.15 -2.92 -22.47
CA SER A 941 -63.73 -2.78 -23.81
C SER A 941 -62.93 -1.87 -24.76
N GLU A 942 -61.90 -1.17 -24.28
CA GLU A 942 -61.03 -0.27 -25.06
C GLU A 942 -59.60 -0.82 -25.24
N ILE A 943 -59.27 -2.02 -24.71
CA ILE A 943 -57.95 -2.66 -24.80
C ILE A 943 -58.07 -4.08 -25.41
N ASP A 944 -57.13 -4.44 -26.29
CA ASP A 944 -57.26 -5.52 -27.28
C ASP A 944 -56.29 -6.68 -26.98
N SER A 945 -56.79 -7.91 -26.75
CA SER A 945 -55.95 -9.05 -26.32
C SER A 945 -54.94 -9.53 -27.37
N TYR A 946 -55.10 -9.15 -28.64
CA TYR A 946 -54.11 -9.36 -29.68
C TYR A 946 -53.08 -8.22 -29.67
N ARG A 947 -53.46 -6.94 -29.48
CA ARG A 947 -52.46 -5.92 -29.10
C ARG A 947 -51.78 -6.26 -27.79
N VAL A 948 -52.37 -7.07 -26.92
CA VAL A 948 -51.68 -7.54 -25.73
C VAL A 948 -50.80 -8.74 -26.07
N VAL A 949 -51.22 -9.74 -26.85
CA VAL A 949 -50.36 -10.89 -27.27
C VAL A 949 -49.37 -10.55 -28.42
N GLU A 950 -49.46 -9.40 -29.08
CA GLU A 950 -48.59 -8.92 -30.19
C GLU A 950 -48.01 -7.54 -29.97
N ILE A 951 -48.53 -6.73 -29.05
CA ILE A 951 -47.56 -5.95 -28.29
C ILE A 951 -46.75 -7.04 -27.57
N ILE A 952 -47.24 -7.99 -26.73
CA ILE A 952 -46.39 -9.10 -26.20
C ILE A 952 -45.51 -9.83 -27.23
N LYS A 953 -45.98 -10.31 -28.38
CA LYS A 953 -45.12 -11.03 -29.33
C LYS A 953 -44.24 -10.12 -30.16
N ALA A 954 -44.63 -8.87 -30.41
CA ALA A 954 -43.64 -7.86 -30.78
C ALA A 954 -42.69 -7.77 -29.59
N LEU A 955 -43.09 -7.24 -28.45
CA LEU A 955 -42.35 -7.15 -27.19
C LEU A 955 -41.45 -8.38 -26.77
N GLN A 956 -41.75 -9.63 -27.18
CA GLN A 956 -40.95 -10.88 -27.05
C GLN A 956 -39.94 -11.07 -28.19
N LYS A 957 -40.24 -10.52 -29.38
CA LYS A 957 -39.39 -10.38 -30.58
C LYS A 957 -38.84 -8.93 -30.80
N ASN A 958 -39.04 -8.00 -29.86
CA ASN A 958 -38.88 -6.55 -29.96
C ASN A 958 -38.37 -6.03 -28.60
N ALA A 959 -37.08 -5.77 -28.52
CA ALA A 959 -36.34 -5.65 -27.26
C ALA A 959 -36.59 -4.36 -26.45
N VAL A 960 -37.48 -3.45 -26.89
CA VAL A 960 -37.76 -2.14 -26.23
C VAL A 960 -38.83 -2.23 -25.14
N THR A 961 -39.00 -3.41 -24.58
CA THR A 961 -40.20 -3.77 -23.82
C THR A 961 -39.97 -3.76 -22.31
N ASP A 962 -40.95 -3.21 -21.58
CA ASP A 962 -41.24 -3.66 -20.22
C ASP A 962 -41.76 -5.12 -20.20
N GLN A 963 -40.82 -6.02 -19.95
CA GLN A 963 -41.06 -7.47 -19.91
C GLN A 963 -41.88 -7.86 -18.67
N ASP A 964 -42.11 -6.98 -17.68
CA ASP A 964 -42.95 -7.28 -16.52
C ASP A 964 -44.45 -7.27 -16.88
N LYS A 965 -44.82 -6.46 -17.87
CA LYS A 965 -46.21 -6.47 -18.39
C LYS A 965 -46.45 -7.75 -19.16
N LEU A 966 -45.47 -8.18 -19.95
CA LEU A 966 -45.38 -9.55 -20.48
C LEU A 966 -45.48 -10.61 -19.38
N PHE A 967 -44.76 -10.37 -18.28
CA PHE A 967 -44.50 -11.32 -17.21
C PHE A 967 -45.78 -11.69 -16.51
N HIS A 968 -46.42 -10.66 -15.94
CA HIS A 968 -47.73 -10.72 -15.31
C HIS A 968 -48.85 -11.15 -16.28
N ILE A 969 -48.55 -11.34 -17.56
CA ILE A 969 -49.47 -11.90 -18.55
C ILE A 969 -49.19 -13.39 -18.80
N GLU A 970 -48.01 -13.88 -19.20
CA GLU A 970 -47.83 -15.36 -19.33
C GLU A 970 -47.88 -16.10 -17.97
N TRP A 971 -47.51 -15.46 -16.86
CA TRP A 971 -47.63 -16.02 -15.51
C TRP A 971 -49.09 -16.17 -15.08
N ALA A 972 -49.96 -15.25 -15.52
CA ALA A 972 -51.41 -15.37 -15.37
C ALA A 972 -52.03 -16.50 -16.22
N TYR A 973 -51.25 -17.19 -17.06
CA TYR A 973 -51.69 -18.25 -17.98
C TYR A 973 -50.79 -19.52 -17.93
N VAL A 974 -50.09 -19.78 -16.81
CA VAL A 974 -48.93 -20.71 -16.74
C VAL A 974 -49.24 -22.22 -16.84
N THR A 975 -50.42 -22.71 -16.42
CA THR A 975 -50.70 -24.15 -16.26
C THR A 975 -51.07 -24.89 -17.56
N LEU A 976 -50.56 -24.45 -18.72
CA LEU A 976 -51.02 -24.83 -20.05
C LEU A 976 -49.97 -25.58 -20.90
N PHE A 977 -48.90 -26.11 -20.28
CA PHE A 977 -47.74 -26.77 -20.92
C PHE A 977 -47.31 -28.05 -20.13
N ASP A 978 -46.90 -29.16 -20.77
CA ASP A 978 -46.74 -30.50 -20.10
C ASP A 978 -45.59 -31.43 -20.64
N TRP A 979 -45.11 -32.36 -19.78
CA TRP A 979 -43.72 -32.91 -19.71
C TRP A 979 -43.19 -33.81 -20.84
N ASP A 980 -44.03 -34.42 -21.67
CA ASP A 980 -43.63 -35.44 -22.67
C ASP A 980 -44.12 -35.05 -24.08
N SER A 981 -44.31 -33.74 -24.31
CA SER A 981 -44.88 -33.17 -25.53
C SER A 981 -43.91 -32.23 -26.25
N ASP A 982 -44.08 -32.09 -27.57
CA ASP A 982 -43.22 -31.28 -28.49
C ASP A 982 -43.33 -29.75 -28.27
N GLY A 983 -43.87 -29.35 -27.11
CA GLY A 983 -43.95 -28.01 -26.60
C GLY A 983 -43.48 -27.99 -25.15
N SER A 984 -42.16 -28.02 -24.94
CA SER A 984 -41.57 -27.43 -23.74
C SER A 984 -42.20 -26.04 -23.54
N PRO A 985 -42.37 -25.56 -22.30
CA PRO A 985 -42.80 -24.20 -22.10
C PRO A 985 -41.62 -23.30 -22.43
N VAL A 986 -41.34 -23.10 -23.73
CA VAL A 986 -40.15 -22.43 -24.21
C VAL A 986 -40.12 -21.01 -23.67
N THR A 987 -41.25 -20.30 -23.49
CA THR A 987 -41.20 -19.01 -22.76
C THR A 987 -41.08 -19.13 -21.24
N LEU A 988 -41.31 -20.28 -20.58
CA LEU A 988 -41.06 -20.49 -19.14
C LEU A 988 -39.65 -20.99 -18.84
N GLU A 989 -39.10 -21.92 -19.63
CA GLU A 989 -37.69 -22.34 -19.55
C GLU A 989 -36.77 -21.26 -20.14
N ASN A 990 -37.15 -20.64 -21.27
CA ASN A 990 -36.49 -19.40 -21.67
C ASN A 990 -36.80 -18.28 -20.70
N ARG A 991 -37.88 -18.27 -19.90
CA ARG A 991 -38.00 -17.30 -18.79
C ARG A 991 -36.99 -17.57 -17.71
N LEU A 992 -36.86 -18.81 -17.25
CA LEU A 992 -35.78 -19.19 -16.33
C LEU A 992 -34.40 -18.83 -16.89
N ALA A 993 -34.26 -18.67 -18.21
CA ALA A 993 -33.07 -18.16 -18.89
C ALA A 993 -33.08 -16.67 -19.34
N SER A 994 -34.20 -15.93 -19.32
CA SER A 994 -34.36 -14.59 -19.94
C SER A 994 -35.19 -13.60 -19.12
N ASP A 995 -36.01 -14.10 -18.19
CA ASP A 995 -36.75 -13.36 -17.17
C ASP A 995 -36.35 -13.83 -15.75
N PRO A 996 -35.62 -12.99 -15.02
CA PRO A 996 -35.13 -13.33 -13.70
C PRO A 996 -36.20 -13.27 -12.61
N SER A 997 -37.26 -12.48 -12.78
CA SER A 997 -38.35 -12.36 -11.78
C SER A 997 -39.01 -13.72 -11.57
N PHE A 998 -39.29 -14.42 -12.66
CA PHE A 998 -39.84 -15.78 -12.64
C PHE A 998 -39.00 -16.77 -11.83
N PHE A 999 -37.68 -16.82 -12.10
CA PHE A 999 -36.76 -17.69 -11.35
C PHE A 999 -36.75 -17.36 -9.85
N CYS A 1000 -36.73 -16.08 -9.52
CA CYS A 1000 -36.71 -15.63 -8.13
C CYS A 1000 -38.02 -15.95 -7.40
N GLU A 1001 -39.17 -15.87 -8.07
CA GLU A 1001 -40.47 -16.29 -7.50
C GLU A 1001 -40.51 -17.80 -7.23
N LEU A 1002 -39.98 -18.64 -8.14
CA LEU A 1002 -39.88 -20.08 -7.87
C LEU A 1002 -38.98 -20.39 -6.68
N ILE A 1003 -37.83 -19.72 -6.56
CA ILE A 1003 -36.92 -19.88 -5.41
C ILE A 1003 -37.64 -19.54 -4.09
N GLN A 1004 -38.40 -18.43 -4.04
CA GLN A 1004 -39.19 -18.01 -2.87
C GLN A 1004 -40.36 -18.94 -2.54
N LEU A 1005 -40.85 -19.74 -3.50
CA LEU A 1005 -41.92 -20.72 -3.29
C LEU A 1005 -41.41 -22.07 -2.75
N ILE A 1006 -40.13 -22.39 -2.98
CA ILE A 1006 -39.50 -23.67 -2.61
C ILE A 1006 -38.71 -23.54 -1.31
N TYR A 1007 -37.94 -22.46 -1.19
CA TYR A 1007 -37.02 -22.19 -0.09
C TYR A 1007 -37.58 -21.10 0.81
N ARG A 1008 -37.10 -21.06 2.06
CA ARG A 1008 -37.45 -20.00 3.03
C ARG A 1008 -36.39 -18.90 2.97
N SER A 1009 -36.76 -17.69 3.38
CA SER A 1009 -35.81 -16.60 3.54
C SER A 1009 -34.85 -16.88 4.70
N GLU A 1010 -33.63 -16.40 4.55
CA GLU A 1010 -32.58 -16.51 5.56
C GLU A 1010 -33.01 -15.82 6.87
N GLY A 1011 -33.11 -16.59 7.97
CA GLY A 1011 -33.48 -16.09 9.31
C GLY A 1011 -34.92 -16.36 9.79
N GLU A 1012 -35.76 -17.07 9.04
CA GLU A 1012 -37.18 -17.29 9.39
C GLU A 1012 -37.42 -18.53 10.29
N GLU A 1013 -38.05 -18.36 11.46
CA GLU A 1013 -38.37 -19.47 12.38
C GLU A 1013 -39.58 -20.32 11.92
N SER A 1014 -39.46 -21.64 12.08
CA SER A 1014 -40.37 -22.62 11.49
C SER A 1014 -41.70 -22.83 12.25
N ASN A 1015 -42.66 -21.92 12.10
CA ASN A 1015 -43.92 -21.97 12.87
C ASN A 1015 -45.22 -22.39 12.14
N GLU A 1016 -45.25 -22.61 10.82
CA GLU A 1016 -46.43 -23.16 10.13
C GLU A 1016 -46.14 -24.32 9.16
N ASN A 1017 -47.07 -25.28 9.12
CA ASN A 1017 -47.09 -26.36 8.13
C ASN A 1017 -47.85 -25.88 6.88
N PRO A 1018 -47.22 -25.77 5.69
CA PRO A 1018 -47.87 -25.21 4.51
C PRO A 1018 -49.07 -26.07 4.07
N SER A 1019 -50.11 -25.39 3.57
CA SER A 1019 -51.35 -26.02 3.09
C SER A 1019 -51.11 -26.95 1.89
N PRO A 1020 -52.00 -27.92 1.60
CA PRO A 1020 -51.86 -28.80 0.44
C PRO A 1020 -51.75 -28.05 -0.90
N GLN A 1021 -52.40 -26.89 -1.00
CA GLN A 1021 -52.39 -26.04 -2.19
C GLN A 1021 -51.04 -25.34 -2.38
N GLN A 1022 -50.45 -24.81 -1.30
CA GLN A 1022 -49.09 -24.27 -1.30
C GLN A 1022 -48.04 -25.37 -1.58
N ARG A 1023 -48.19 -26.57 -1.01
CA ARG A 1023 -47.28 -27.70 -1.29
C ARG A 1023 -47.27 -28.13 -2.76
N ASN A 1024 -48.43 -28.17 -3.41
CA ASN A 1024 -48.50 -28.48 -4.85
C ASN A 1024 -47.80 -27.39 -5.70
N ILE A 1025 -48.00 -26.11 -5.38
CA ILE A 1025 -47.32 -25.00 -6.07
C ILE A 1025 -45.78 -25.12 -5.89
N ALA A 1026 -45.32 -25.34 -4.66
CA ALA A 1026 -43.90 -25.51 -4.35
C ALA A 1026 -43.28 -26.77 -4.99
N THR A 1027 -44.03 -27.87 -5.09
CA THR A 1027 -43.55 -29.11 -5.74
C THR A 1027 -43.44 -28.94 -7.25
N ASN A 1028 -44.40 -28.25 -7.88
CA ASN A 1028 -44.31 -27.92 -9.31
C ASN A 1028 -43.11 -27.01 -9.59
N ALA A 1029 -42.86 -26.00 -8.74
CA ALA A 1029 -41.69 -25.13 -8.82
C ALA A 1029 -40.37 -25.92 -8.64
N TYR A 1030 -40.28 -26.80 -7.64
CA TYR A 1030 -39.07 -27.59 -7.36
C TYR A 1030 -38.73 -28.54 -8.50
N ASN A 1031 -39.73 -29.26 -9.03
CA ASN A 1031 -39.53 -30.17 -10.15
C ASN A 1031 -38.95 -29.42 -11.36
N LEU A 1032 -39.54 -28.27 -11.71
CA LEU A 1032 -39.10 -27.41 -12.82
C LEU A 1032 -37.64 -26.92 -12.65
N LEU A 1033 -37.22 -26.55 -11.43
CA LEU A 1033 -35.81 -26.17 -11.19
C LEU A 1033 -34.86 -27.39 -11.20
N SER A 1034 -35.27 -28.54 -10.67
CA SER A 1034 -34.39 -29.71 -10.51
C SER A 1034 -33.95 -30.36 -11.84
N THR A 1035 -34.75 -30.19 -12.89
CA THR A 1035 -34.45 -30.70 -14.24
C THR A 1035 -33.84 -29.66 -15.17
N TRP A 1036 -33.71 -28.41 -14.73
CA TRP A 1036 -33.25 -27.29 -15.55
C TRP A 1036 -31.78 -27.43 -15.96
N LYS A 1037 -31.51 -27.29 -17.26
CA LYS A 1037 -30.17 -27.43 -17.87
C LYS A 1037 -29.80 -26.32 -18.84
N ILE A 1038 -30.77 -25.49 -19.25
CA ILE A 1038 -30.55 -24.40 -20.19
C ILE A 1038 -29.88 -23.26 -19.44
N VAL A 1039 -28.65 -22.93 -19.79
CA VAL A 1039 -27.92 -21.80 -19.22
C VAL A 1039 -28.66 -20.50 -19.56
N PRO A 1040 -28.84 -19.55 -18.63
CA PRO A 1040 -29.45 -18.26 -18.95
C PRO A 1040 -28.75 -17.56 -20.12
N GLY A 1041 -29.49 -16.80 -20.92
CA GLY A 1041 -28.97 -16.21 -22.16
C GLY A 1041 -28.72 -17.18 -23.33
N THR A 1042 -28.88 -18.50 -23.17
CA THR A 1042 -29.00 -19.39 -24.33
C THR A 1042 -30.31 -19.09 -25.06
N GLN A 1043 -30.21 -18.69 -26.33
CA GLN A 1043 -31.36 -18.44 -27.22
C GLN A 1043 -32.03 -19.76 -27.62
N ALA A 1044 -33.27 -19.68 -28.12
CA ALA A 1044 -34.03 -20.83 -28.62
C ALA A 1044 -33.37 -21.57 -29.81
N SER A 1045 -32.32 -21.00 -30.42
CA SER A 1045 -31.47 -21.63 -31.43
C SER A 1045 -30.43 -22.61 -30.85
N GLY A 1046 -30.22 -22.61 -29.53
CA GLY A 1046 -29.09 -23.26 -28.85
C GLY A 1046 -27.82 -22.41 -28.82
N GLU A 1047 -27.81 -21.23 -29.46
CA GLU A 1047 -26.69 -20.29 -29.43
C GLU A 1047 -26.70 -19.48 -28.11
N PHE A 1048 -25.54 -19.24 -27.52
CA PHE A 1048 -25.42 -18.50 -26.26
C PHE A 1048 -25.23 -17.01 -26.52
N GLU A 1049 -26.21 -16.18 -26.11
CA GLU A 1049 -26.15 -14.73 -26.18
C GLU A 1049 -25.60 -14.14 -24.86
N PRO A 1050 -24.38 -13.59 -24.83
CA PRO A 1050 -23.72 -13.25 -23.57
C PRO A 1050 -24.33 -12.05 -22.84
N ASP A 1051 -24.88 -11.09 -23.58
CA ASP A 1051 -25.53 -9.91 -23.01
C ASP A 1051 -26.88 -10.26 -22.38
N ALA A 1052 -27.62 -11.22 -22.97
CA ALA A 1052 -28.86 -11.74 -22.41
C ALA A 1052 -28.62 -12.43 -21.05
N PHE A 1053 -27.58 -13.28 -20.94
CA PHE A 1053 -27.16 -13.90 -19.68
C PHE A 1053 -26.82 -12.84 -18.61
N THR A 1054 -26.07 -11.81 -19.00
CA THR A 1054 -25.61 -10.75 -18.07
C THR A 1054 -26.79 -9.91 -17.55
N LYS A 1055 -27.74 -9.58 -18.43
CA LYS A 1055 -28.97 -8.84 -18.06
C LYS A 1055 -29.87 -9.68 -17.15
N TRP A 1056 -30.06 -10.96 -17.48
CA TRP A 1056 -30.82 -11.90 -16.65
C TRP A 1056 -30.24 -11.98 -15.24
N LEU A 1057 -28.95 -12.30 -15.12
CA LEU A 1057 -28.29 -12.46 -13.83
C LEU A 1057 -28.43 -11.21 -12.96
N SER A 1058 -28.19 -10.02 -13.53
CA SER A 1058 -28.18 -8.76 -12.77
C SER A 1058 -29.52 -8.46 -12.11
N SER A 1059 -30.63 -8.77 -12.79
CA SER A 1059 -31.96 -8.61 -12.23
C SER A 1059 -32.36 -9.76 -11.31
N THR A 1060 -31.88 -11.00 -11.52
CA THR A 1060 -32.02 -12.11 -10.55
C THR A 1060 -31.40 -11.70 -9.21
N GLU A 1061 -30.13 -11.28 -9.24
CA GLU A 1061 -29.38 -10.92 -8.04
C GLU A 1061 -30.03 -9.80 -7.22
N LYS A 1062 -30.83 -8.91 -7.85
CA LYS A 1062 -31.59 -7.89 -7.15
C LYS A 1062 -32.75 -8.52 -6.36
N ILE A 1063 -33.62 -9.27 -7.04
CA ILE A 1063 -34.88 -9.79 -6.48
C ILE A 1063 -34.61 -10.81 -5.37
N VAL A 1064 -33.60 -11.69 -5.52
CA VAL A 1064 -33.24 -12.64 -4.44
C VAL A 1064 -32.47 -12.02 -3.28
N LYS A 1065 -31.85 -10.82 -3.43
CA LYS A 1065 -31.32 -10.07 -2.28
C LYS A 1065 -32.46 -9.43 -1.49
N ASP A 1066 -33.36 -8.75 -2.19
CA ASP A 1066 -34.49 -8.05 -1.56
C ASP A 1066 -35.45 -9.01 -0.83
N SER A 1067 -35.57 -10.26 -1.29
CA SER A 1067 -36.39 -11.31 -0.65
C SER A 1067 -35.64 -12.20 0.35
N GLY A 1068 -34.33 -12.03 0.57
CA GLY A 1068 -33.56 -12.86 1.52
C GLY A 1068 -33.26 -14.29 1.05
N HIS A 1069 -33.15 -14.52 -0.27
CA HIS A 1069 -32.93 -15.83 -0.91
C HIS A 1069 -31.64 -15.90 -1.75
N TYR A 1070 -30.76 -14.90 -1.69
CA TYR A 1070 -29.61 -14.76 -2.60
C TYR A 1070 -28.67 -15.97 -2.60
N TYR A 1071 -28.35 -16.51 -1.41
CA TYR A 1071 -27.45 -17.66 -1.30
C TYR A 1071 -27.98 -18.88 -2.06
N VAL A 1072 -29.22 -19.32 -1.77
CA VAL A 1072 -29.82 -20.50 -2.42
C VAL A 1072 -30.04 -20.30 -3.93
N ALA A 1073 -30.42 -19.09 -4.36
CA ALA A 1073 -30.59 -18.77 -5.78
C ALA A 1073 -29.28 -18.91 -6.58
N MET A 1074 -28.17 -18.42 -6.02
CA MET A 1074 -26.84 -18.53 -6.65
C MET A 1074 -26.33 -19.98 -6.64
N ILE A 1075 -26.59 -20.76 -5.58
CA ILE A 1075 -26.26 -22.20 -5.55
C ILE A 1075 -26.97 -22.94 -6.69
N GLN A 1076 -28.27 -22.71 -6.90
CA GLN A 1076 -29.01 -23.36 -7.98
C GLN A 1076 -28.54 -22.95 -9.37
N LEU A 1077 -28.26 -21.67 -9.59
CA LEU A 1077 -27.66 -21.20 -10.85
C LEU A 1077 -26.29 -21.87 -11.08
N GLY A 1078 -25.47 -21.99 -10.04
CA GLY A 1078 -24.13 -22.59 -10.11
C GLY A 1078 -24.17 -24.05 -10.58
N ASN A 1079 -25.13 -24.84 -10.08
CA ASN A 1079 -25.36 -26.22 -10.53
C ASN A 1079 -25.61 -26.30 -12.04
N VAL A 1080 -26.37 -25.36 -12.61
CA VAL A 1080 -26.71 -25.34 -14.04
C VAL A 1080 -25.52 -24.94 -14.91
N LEU A 1081 -24.65 -24.05 -14.41
CA LEU A 1081 -23.45 -23.57 -15.13
C LEU A 1081 -22.40 -24.66 -15.40
N VAL A 1082 -22.55 -25.88 -14.87
CA VAL A 1082 -21.76 -27.06 -15.31
C VAL A 1082 -21.99 -27.39 -16.79
N ASN A 1083 -23.13 -26.99 -17.35
CA ASN A 1083 -23.47 -27.12 -18.76
C ASN A 1083 -23.09 -25.86 -19.58
N ALA A 1084 -22.19 -25.02 -19.07
CA ALA A 1084 -21.73 -23.83 -19.78
C ALA A 1084 -21.14 -24.18 -21.15
N PRO A 1085 -21.49 -23.43 -22.23
CA PRO A 1085 -20.91 -23.66 -23.54
C PRO A 1085 -19.41 -23.33 -23.57
N GLU A 1086 -18.69 -24.05 -24.43
CA GLU A 1086 -17.29 -23.75 -24.76
C GLU A 1086 -17.17 -22.40 -25.49
N ALA A 1087 -15.99 -21.79 -25.39
CA ALA A 1087 -15.70 -20.51 -26.01
C ALA A 1087 -15.25 -20.66 -27.47
N PRO A 1088 -15.56 -19.69 -28.36
CA PRO A 1088 -15.07 -19.69 -29.74
C PRO A 1088 -13.53 -19.63 -29.89
N ASP A 1089 -12.81 -19.24 -28.83
CA ASP A 1089 -11.34 -19.14 -28.79
C ASP A 1089 -10.65 -20.43 -28.28
N GLY A 1090 -11.42 -21.46 -27.92
CA GLY A 1090 -10.92 -22.73 -27.41
C GLY A 1090 -10.82 -22.84 -25.89
N LEU A 1091 -11.22 -21.80 -25.12
CA LEU A 1091 -11.42 -21.97 -23.68
C LEU A 1091 -12.65 -22.85 -23.42
N TRP A 1092 -12.56 -23.81 -22.48
CA TRP A 1092 -13.64 -24.76 -22.19
C TRP A 1092 -14.92 -24.13 -21.58
N ILE A 1093 -14.92 -22.83 -21.30
CA ILE A 1093 -16.04 -22.07 -20.74
C ILE A 1093 -16.14 -20.70 -21.40
N HIS A 1094 -17.35 -20.31 -21.81
CA HIS A 1094 -17.58 -19.04 -22.48
C HIS A 1094 -17.14 -17.82 -21.62
N PRO A 1095 -16.38 -16.84 -22.18
CA PRO A 1095 -15.74 -15.76 -21.41
C PRO A 1095 -16.66 -14.96 -20.48
N VAL A 1096 -17.91 -14.70 -20.89
CA VAL A 1096 -18.87 -13.94 -20.07
C VAL A 1096 -19.38 -14.74 -18.86
N ILE A 1097 -19.48 -16.07 -18.97
CA ILE A 1097 -19.78 -16.94 -17.83
C ILE A 1097 -18.56 -17.01 -16.92
N ALA A 1098 -17.36 -17.21 -17.48
CA ALA A 1098 -16.12 -17.22 -16.71
C ALA A 1098 -15.89 -15.90 -15.94
N LYS A 1099 -16.11 -14.74 -16.58
CA LYS A 1099 -16.09 -13.41 -15.94
C LYS A 1099 -17.13 -13.27 -14.83
N THR A 1100 -18.32 -13.82 -15.04
CA THR A 1100 -19.40 -13.84 -14.05
C THR A 1100 -19.04 -14.67 -12.82
N MET A 1101 -18.49 -15.87 -13.04
CA MET A 1101 -17.97 -16.75 -11.99
C MET A 1101 -16.82 -16.09 -11.24
N ASN A 1102 -15.93 -15.38 -11.93
CA ASN A 1102 -14.80 -14.66 -11.35
C ASN A 1102 -15.20 -13.45 -10.47
N SER A 1103 -16.48 -13.05 -10.44
CA SER A 1103 -16.95 -11.92 -9.64
C SER A 1103 -16.75 -12.15 -8.14
N LYS A 1104 -16.09 -11.20 -7.46
CA LYS A 1104 -15.83 -11.22 -6.02
C LYS A 1104 -17.08 -11.53 -5.19
N LYS A 1105 -18.23 -10.91 -5.54
CA LYS A 1105 -19.51 -10.98 -4.79
C LYS A 1105 -20.30 -12.28 -4.98
N ARG A 1106 -19.82 -13.24 -5.76
CA ARG A 1106 -20.55 -14.45 -6.19
C ARG A 1106 -19.86 -15.75 -5.73
N SER A 1107 -19.50 -15.83 -4.45
CA SER A 1107 -18.92 -17.05 -3.84
C SER A 1107 -19.90 -18.23 -3.87
N SER A 1108 -21.16 -18.03 -3.46
CA SER A 1108 -22.23 -19.04 -3.50
C SER A 1108 -22.50 -19.60 -4.90
N LEU A 1109 -22.32 -18.80 -5.95
CA LEU A 1109 -22.40 -19.25 -7.34
C LEU A 1109 -21.30 -20.26 -7.68
N ARG A 1110 -20.08 -20.01 -7.20
CA ARG A 1110 -18.93 -20.91 -7.37
C ARG A 1110 -19.06 -22.18 -6.52
N GLU A 1111 -19.61 -22.08 -5.32
CA GLU A 1111 -19.96 -23.23 -4.48
C GLU A 1111 -21.00 -24.14 -5.13
N GLY A 1112 -22.04 -23.55 -5.73
CA GLY A 1112 -23.05 -24.27 -6.51
C GLY A 1112 -22.44 -25.00 -7.71
N TYR A 1113 -21.50 -24.35 -8.40
CA TYR A 1113 -20.78 -24.96 -9.53
C TYR A 1113 -19.87 -26.13 -9.11
N SER A 1114 -19.11 -26.00 -8.02
CA SER A 1114 -18.36 -27.12 -7.45
C SER A 1114 -19.27 -28.27 -7.03
N THR A 1115 -20.45 -27.98 -6.48
CA THR A 1115 -21.46 -28.98 -6.14
C THR A 1115 -22.00 -29.69 -7.38
N GLY A 1116 -22.32 -28.92 -8.43
CA GLY A 1116 -22.77 -29.43 -9.73
C GLY A 1116 -21.75 -30.38 -10.37
N ILE A 1117 -20.45 -30.07 -10.31
CA ILE A 1117 -19.36 -30.94 -10.80
C ILE A 1117 -19.42 -32.34 -10.16
N TYR A 1118 -19.68 -32.43 -8.86
CA TYR A 1118 -19.80 -33.73 -8.20
C TYR A 1118 -21.11 -34.43 -8.55
N ASN A 1119 -22.21 -33.69 -8.65
CA ASN A 1119 -23.53 -34.25 -9.00
C ASN A 1119 -23.56 -34.79 -10.44
N SER A 1120 -22.86 -34.16 -11.39
CA SER A 1120 -22.80 -34.60 -12.79
C SER A 1120 -22.05 -35.93 -12.99
N ARG A 1121 -21.27 -36.38 -11.99
CA ARG A 1121 -20.52 -37.66 -12.06
C ARG A 1121 -21.43 -38.89 -11.96
N GLY A 1122 -22.58 -38.78 -11.27
CA GLY A 1122 -23.49 -39.89 -11.03
C GLY A 1122 -22.87 -41.11 -10.32
N PHE A 1123 -23.51 -42.27 -10.46
CA PHE A 1123 -23.04 -43.52 -9.90
C PHE A 1123 -21.83 -44.07 -10.68
N HIS A 1124 -20.75 -44.40 -9.96
CA HIS A 1124 -19.50 -44.94 -10.52
C HIS A 1124 -18.90 -45.99 -9.59
N ALA A 1125 -18.12 -46.92 -10.15
CA ALA A 1125 -17.33 -47.87 -9.37
C ALA A 1125 -16.03 -47.22 -8.87
N ILE A 1126 -15.55 -47.65 -7.69
CA ILE A 1126 -14.28 -47.21 -7.11
C ILE A 1126 -13.15 -48.06 -7.72
N ASP A 1127 -12.13 -47.41 -8.27
CA ASP A 1127 -10.92 -48.05 -8.79
C ASP A 1127 -9.87 -48.18 -7.66
N PRO A 1128 -9.38 -49.39 -7.30
CA PRO A 1128 -8.38 -49.60 -6.25
C PRO A 1128 -6.99 -48.98 -6.50
N GLU A 1129 -6.75 -48.37 -7.66
CA GLU A 1129 -5.54 -47.59 -7.97
C GLU A 1129 -5.82 -46.07 -8.05
N ALA A 1130 -7.07 -45.65 -7.79
CA ALA A 1130 -7.55 -44.27 -7.83
C ALA A 1130 -7.26 -43.53 -9.15
N LYS A 1131 -7.15 -44.26 -10.27
CA LYS A 1131 -6.93 -43.69 -11.60
C LYS A 1131 -8.00 -42.68 -12.02
N PRO A 1132 -9.32 -42.93 -11.86
CA PRO A 1132 -10.35 -41.96 -12.25
C PRO A 1132 -10.26 -40.65 -11.45
N GLU A 1133 -9.98 -40.72 -10.15
CA GLU A 1133 -9.80 -39.57 -9.27
C GLU A 1133 -8.60 -38.73 -9.70
N ARG A 1134 -7.46 -39.37 -10.03
CA ARG A 1134 -6.27 -38.69 -10.54
C ARG A 1134 -6.51 -38.04 -11.91
N THR A 1135 -7.13 -38.73 -12.85
CA THR A 1135 -7.47 -38.16 -14.16
C THR A 1135 -8.45 -36.98 -14.05
N LEU A 1136 -9.39 -37.01 -13.11
CA LEU A 1136 -10.27 -35.87 -12.83
C LEU A 1136 -9.49 -34.70 -12.18
N ALA A 1137 -8.59 -34.97 -11.23
CA ALA A 1137 -7.71 -33.96 -10.65
C ALA A 1137 -6.83 -33.30 -11.73
N GLU A 1138 -6.18 -34.07 -12.59
CA GLU A 1138 -5.38 -33.56 -13.72
C GLU A 1138 -6.22 -32.71 -14.69
N LYS A 1139 -7.43 -33.16 -15.05
CA LYS A 1139 -8.36 -32.39 -15.89
C LYS A 1139 -8.70 -31.05 -15.26
N TYR A 1140 -9.14 -31.03 -14.00
CA TYR A 1140 -9.56 -29.79 -13.34
C TYR A 1140 -8.37 -28.86 -13.04
N GLN A 1141 -7.17 -29.39 -12.85
CA GLN A 1141 -5.93 -28.60 -12.75
C GLN A 1141 -5.64 -27.86 -14.07
N GLN A 1142 -5.64 -28.58 -15.20
CA GLN A 1142 -5.47 -27.95 -16.52
C GLN A 1142 -6.55 -26.89 -16.79
N GLN A 1143 -7.80 -27.17 -16.43
CA GLN A 1143 -8.90 -26.21 -16.56
C GLN A 1143 -8.73 -24.98 -15.66
N ALA A 1144 -8.20 -25.13 -14.44
CA ALA A 1144 -7.89 -24.05 -13.52
C ALA A 1144 -6.80 -23.13 -14.08
N ASP A 1145 -5.70 -23.72 -14.55
CA ASP A 1145 -4.56 -22.95 -15.07
C ASP A 1145 -4.92 -22.20 -16.37
N GLN A 1146 -5.73 -22.81 -17.24
CA GLN A 1146 -6.30 -22.16 -18.43
C GLN A 1146 -7.16 -20.94 -18.07
N VAL A 1147 -8.11 -21.07 -17.14
CA VAL A 1147 -8.99 -19.93 -16.80
C VAL A 1147 -8.23 -18.85 -16.01
N GLU A 1148 -7.23 -19.19 -15.20
CA GLU A 1148 -6.40 -18.18 -14.53
C GLU A 1148 -5.55 -17.39 -15.53
N ASN A 1149 -4.93 -18.06 -16.51
CA ASN A 1149 -4.14 -17.42 -17.55
C ASN A 1149 -5.02 -16.55 -18.48
N ALA A 1150 -6.31 -16.89 -18.61
CA ALA A 1150 -7.34 -16.07 -19.26
C ALA A 1150 -7.90 -14.93 -18.37
N GLY A 1151 -7.48 -14.81 -17.11
CA GLY A 1151 -7.83 -13.72 -16.19
C GLY A 1151 -8.85 -14.05 -15.09
N TYR A 1152 -9.35 -15.28 -15.02
CA TYR A 1152 -10.44 -15.70 -14.14
C TYR A 1152 -9.96 -16.37 -12.84
N GLN A 1153 -9.08 -15.69 -12.10
CA GLN A 1153 -8.40 -16.23 -10.92
C GLN A 1153 -9.31 -16.86 -9.85
N ARG A 1154 -10.47 -16.27 -9.50
CA ARG A 1154 -11.38 -16.81 -8.48
C ARG A 1154 -12.11 -18.09 -8.93
N LEU A 1155 -12.29 -18.25 -10.25
CA LEU A 1155 -12.77 -19.52 -10.83
C LEU A 1155 -11.65 -20.58 -10.78
N ALA A 1156 -10.39 -20.19 -11.03
CA ALA A 1156 -9.25 -21.10 -10.88
C ALA A 1156 -9.08 -21.59 -9.44
N THR A 1157 -9.17 -20.72 -8.43
CA THR A 1157 -9.16 -21.11 -7.00
C THR A 1157 -10.26 -22.12 -6.69
N THR A 1158 -11.46 -21.94 -7.25
CA THR A 1158 -12.59 -22.86 -7.07
C THR A 1158 -12.27 -24.23 -7.68
N LEU A 1159 -11.69 -24.26 -8.88
CA LEU A 1159 -11.27 -25.50 -9.53
C LEU A 1159 -10.12 -26.19 -8.79
N ARG A 1160 -9.15 -25.44 -8.23
CA ARG A 1160 -8.09 -25.99 -7.36
C ARG A 1160 -8.68 -26.68 -6.11
N SER A 1161 -9.70 -26.10 -5.47
CA SER A 1161 -10.41 -26.77 -4.37
C SER A 1161 -11.06 -28.09 -4.80
N VAL A 1162 -11.51 -28.19 -6.06
CA VAL A 1162 -12.05 -29.42 -6.64
C VAL A 1162 -10.93 -30.45 -6.88
N VAL A 1163 -9.77 -30.01 -7.39
CA VAL A 1163 -8.55 -30.82 -7.57
C VAL A 1163 -8.08 -31.41 -6.24
N ASP A 1164 -7.97 -30.59 -5.19
CA ASP A 1164 -7.54 -31.02 -3.86
C ASP A 1164 -8.45 -32.11 -3.29
N ARG A 1165 -9.77 -31.95 -3.45
CA ARG A 1165 -10.75 -32.94 -2.98
C ARG A 1165 -10.69 -34.25 -3.77
N TYR A 1166 -10.34 -34.22 -5.07
CA TYR A 1166 -10.07 -35.45 -5.83
C TYR A 1166 -8.74 -36.09 -5.41
N ASN A 1167 -7.69 -35.31 -5.19
CA ASN A 1167 -6.40 -35.79 -4.69
C ASN A 1167 -6.51 -36.42 -3.29
N GLN A 1168 -7.31 -35.83 -2.38
CA GLN A 1168 -7.60 -36.40 -1.07
C GLN A 1168 -8.33 -37.75 -1.19
N LYS A 1169 -9.37 -37.84 -2.03
CA LYS A 1169 -10.06 -39.11 -2.31
C LYS A 1169 -9.11 -40.17 -2.88
N ALA A 1170 -8.23 -39.79 -3.80
CA ALA A 1170 -7.25 -40.71 -4.35
C ALA A 1170 -6.27 -41.23 -3.28
N LYS A 1171 -5.79 -40.35 -2.39
CA LYS A 1171 -4.94 -40.74 -1.25
C LYS A 1171 -5.69 -41.68 -0.28
N GLN A 1172 -6.99 -41.43 0.00
CA GLN A 1172 -7.82 -42.26 0.87
C GLN A 1172 -8.05 -43.67 0.29
N ILE A 1173 -8.41 -43.79 -0.98
CA ILE A 1173 -8.62 -45.10 -1.65
C ILE A 1173 -7.35 -45.96 -1.58
N ILE A 1174 -6.18 -45.35 -1.76
CA ILE A 1174 -4.89 -46.04 -1.69
C ILE A 1174 -4.56 -46.46 -0.25
N SER A 1175 -4.78 -45.61 0.76
CA SER A 1175 -4.49 -45.97 2.15
C SER A 1175 -5.45 -47.03 2.71
N GLU A 1176 -6.75 -46.97 2.37
CA GLU A 1176 -7.73 -48.00 2.71
C GLU A 1176 -7.30 -49.36 2.16
N ARG A 1177 -6.86 -49.42 0.89
CA ARG A 1177 -6.30 -50.64 0.31
C ARG A 1177 -5.05 -51.14 1.04
N SER A 1178 -4.06 -50.29 1.31
CA SER A 1178 -2.85 -50.71 2.04
C SER A 1178 -3.17 -51.26 3.43
N SER A 1179 -4.23 -50.76 4.09
CA SER A 1179 -4.70 -51.29 5.38
C SER A 1179 -5.45 -52.63 5.25
N LEU A 1180 -6.13 -52.89 4.12
CA LEU A 1180 -6.78 -54.16 3.85
C LEU A 1180 -5.76 -55.25 3.52
N ASP A 1181 -4.80 -54.95 2.65
CA ASP A 1181 -3.73 -55.89 2.27
C ASP A 1181 -2.89 -56.32 3.52
N GLN A 1182 -2.66 -55.40 4.48
CA GLN A 1182 -1.99 -55.68 5.76
C GLN A 1182 -2.80 -56.50 6.79
N ASN A 1183 -4.11 -56.69 6.59
CA ASN A 1183 -4.96 -57.53 7.47
C ASN A 1183 -5.22 -58.93 6.86
N THR A 1184 -4.60 -59.25 5.74
CA THR A 1184 -4.73 -60.55 5.03
C THR A 1184 -3.48 -61.42 5.03
N ASP A 1185 -2.38 -60.93 5.62
CA ASP A 1185 -1.17 -61.70 5.98
C ASP A 1185 -1.13 -61.97 7.50
#